data_AF-A0A939XW48-F1
#
_entry.id   AF-A0A939XW48-F1
#
_cell.length_a   1.000
_cell.length_b   1.000
_cell.length_c   1.000
_cell.angle_alpha   90.00
_cell.angle_beta   90.00
_cell.angle_gamma   90.00
#
_symmetry.space_group_name_H-M   'P 1'
#
loop_
_entity.id
_entity.type
_entity.pdbx_description
1 polymer ?
#
loop_
_entity_poly.entity_id
_entity_poly.type
_entity_poly.pdbx_seq_one_letter_code
_entity_poly.pdbx_strand_id
1 'polypeptide(L)'
;MKKHILSILSLSLFCYGSALACGGDFYEEDFYASKAFNQETTEEQEFFPFLRTYNFSYEKATIKVNQNCNDWASYFGISPEQAYYLVTKSSKTSLEQLIQSGKATDPNLKFANKSFCKAKKDGLTYLAFAKYLEPYMDTKETNSYDLWEYRYYEKPLNELKYDETLESLINAYKSQTDNQLKMRYGYQIVRLAHYKKHYREAIQYFDQYVESLKIKPEIYYYALSQKAGALDALQNKCRNCEPVNAPKDQAIFDFLKVFNESKDLKFAAYNSLRFCSKGMGLKRAFMIEKQSVKEACNTYFLLAYNNFNNPINELDKIVKFDANAPQAKVLMARFINEVETSSNLYNRWEAPKSARTFLNNIDEAIRIAESQTLNAQNKNFWNLATAFLHTYCLDYGKAKSYLSKVNGSNDLFKSQKDLLSTIIDIVEPATFSEELANKLFEKHENRFSEPIITELMVRRLGEINAKGKQRLLTSGIGGEEIDPQIWEEIIALAKKSSKSKFEKWLLEKDGEVDLKELNNHLGMSYFYNGNIEKANSLVTSSDINLNAKCAFCYTIGHIIYNGSEDESTFYNDYIQEIMGNVSFENINFKDALSHLSKLLKQSEGSGDKAAKASFLLGNFYYNFGSKGYYRWRIAYSGEYGTVATKYYSEALNKVSNDLELKAKILFALAKATEEGDRNKYQHGEILPYFRSLNELTQTAFRQQALSKCLYFADYVNGN
;
A
#
# COMPACT_ATOMS: atom_id res chain seq x y z
N MET A 1 27.79 -8.64 -48.01
CA MET A 1 28.92 -8.69 -47.07
C MET A 1 28.72 -7.57 -46.06
N LYS A 2 28.30 -7.88 -44.82
CA LYS A 2 29.18 -8.02 -43.65
C LYS A 2 29.82 -6.66 -43.31
N LYS A 3 29.64 -5.99 -42.17
CA LYS A 3 29.20 -6.37 -40.81
C LYS A 3 29.03 -5.04 -40.00
N HIS A 4 27.97 -4.94 -39.17
CA HIS A 4 27.96 -4.48 -37.76
C HIS A 4 28.43 -3.04 -37.38
N ILE A 5 27.88 -2.30 -36.40
CA ILE A 5 27.10 -2.58 -35.17
C ILE A 5 26.37 -1.28 -34.73
N LEU A 6 25.05 -1.29 -34.53
CA LEU A 6 24.31 -1.02 -33.26
C LEU A 6 25.00 -0.09 -32.24
N SER A 7 24.37 1.05 -31.87
CA SER A 7 24.33 1.64 -30.50
C SER A 7 23.76 3.07 -30.50
N ILE A 8 22.56 3.32 -31.07
CA ILE A 8 21.87 4.61 -30.90
C ILE A 8 20.37 4.34 -30.75
N LEU A 9 19.96 3.78 -29.62
CA LEU A 9 18.56 3.65 -29.21
C LEU A 9 18.48 3.27 -27.72
N SER A 10 19.13 4.07 -26.85
CA SER A 10 19.02 3.91 -25.39
C SER A 10 19.42 5.18 -24.62
N LEU A 11 19.15 6.38 -25.15
CA LEU A 11 19.36 7.66 -24.45
C LEU A 11 18.23 8.64 -24.75
N SER A 12 17.02 8.35 -24.26
CA SER A 12 15.94 9.34 -24.16
C SER A 12 14.80 8.86 -23.23
N LEU A 13 15.16 8.32 -22.07
CA LEU A 13 14.21 7.96 -21.00
C LEU A 13 14.81 8.33 -19.64
N PHE A 14 15.05 9.61 -19.44
CA PHE A 14 15.21 10.22 -18.11
C PHE A 14 14.55 11.60 -18.14
N CYS A 15 13.23 11.61 -18.26
CA CYS A 15 12.44 12.77 -17.85
C CYS A 15 12.32 12.74 -16.33
N TYR A 16 13.08 13.61 -15.68
CA TYR A 16 12.96 13.94 -14.27
C TYR A 16 11.55 14.48 -14.00
N GLY A 17 10.75 13.71 -13.26
CA GLY A 17 9.52 14.19 -12.65
C GLY A 17 9.82 14.84 -11.31
N SER A 18 9.76 16.17 -11.26
CA SER A 18 9.80 16.94 -10.02
C SER A 18 8.49 16.73 -9.27
N ALA A 19 8.46 15.85 -8.28
CA ALA A 19 7.32 15.74 -7.36
C ALA A 19 7.38 16.93 -6.38
N LEU A 20 6.51 17.91 -6.64
CA LEU A 20 6.16 18.93 -5.64
C LEU A 20 5.47 18.23 -4.48
N ALA A 21 6.19 18.16 -3.35
CA ALA A 21 5.67 17.66 -2.09
C ALA A 21 4.49 18.53 -1.62
N CYS A 22 3.28 17.96 -1.69
CA CYS A 22 2.11 18.25 -0.87
C CYS A 22 1.00 17.23 -1.21
N GLY A 23 1.32 15.95 -1.01
CA GLY A 23 0.33 14.90 -0.84
C GLY A 23 0.59 14.32 0.53
N GLY A 24 -0.25 14.65 1.52
CA GLY A 24 -0.31 13.84 2.72
C GLY A 24 -0.84 12.48 2.26
N ASP A 25 0.05 11.53 2.05
CA ASP A 25 -0.34 10.15 1.86
C ASP A 25 -1.21 9.79 3.07
N PHE A 26 -2.50 9.58 2.80
CA PHE A 26 -3.36 8.86 3.73
C PHE A 26 -2.85 7.42 3.73
N TYR A 27 -1.76 7.18 4.46
CA TYR A 27 -1.30 5.83 4.76
C TYR A 27 -2.37 5.19 5.64
N GLU A 28 -3.31 4.49 5.01
CA GLU A 28 -4.29 3.68 5.72
C GLU A 28 -3.57 2.61 6.54
N GLU A 29 -3.96 2.46 7.81
CA GLU A 29 -3.39 1.51 8.79
C GLU A 29 -3.34 0.05 8.26
N ASP A 30 -4.10 -0.30 7.22
CA ASP A 30 -4.12 -1.64 6.61
C ASP A 30 -2.88 -1.97 5.79
N PHE A 31 -2.10 -0.99 5.30
CA PHE A 31 -0.87 -1.30 4.55
C PHE A 31 0.19 -1.95 5.45
N TYR A 32 0.06 -1.79 6.77
CA TYR A 32 1.00 -2.28 7.77
C TYR A 32 0.41 -3.31 8.75
N ALA A 33 -0.92 -3.47 8.81
CA ALA A 33 -1.55 -4.46 9.69
C ALA A 33 -1.52 -5.86 9.07
N SER A 34 -0.57 -6.69 9.50
CA SER A 34 -0.51 -8.10 9.13
C SER A 34 -1.69 -8.86 9.76
N LYS A 35 -2.70 -9.25 8.98
CA LYS A 35 -3.88 -9.97 9.49
C LYS A 35 -3.58 -11.46 9.66
N ALA A 36 -3.91 -12.03 10.82
CA ALA A 36 -3.70 -13.44 11.12
C ALA A 36 -4.90 -14.31 10.72
N PHE A 37 -6.11 -13.74 10.62
CA PHE A 37 -7.30 -14.45 10.19
C PHE A 37 -7.70 -14.10 8.74
N ASN A 38 -7.62 -15.08 7.83
CA ASN A 38 -8.05 -14.89 6.44
C ASN A 38 -9.59 -15.03 6.32
N GLN A 39 -10.25 -13.92 5.96
CA GLN A 39 -11.71 -13.86 5.81
C GLN A 39 -12.25 -14.71 4.64
N GLU A 40 -11.42 -15.11 3.67
CA GLU A 40 -11.84 -15.99 2.56
C GLU A 40 -12.12 -17.42 3.03
N THR A 41 -11.73 -17.78 4.27
CA THR A 41 -12.14 -19.04 4.92
C THR A 41 -13.65 -19.16 5.13
N THR A 42 -14.39 -18.06 4.94
CA THR A 42 -15.85 -18.10 4.84
C THR A 42 -16.31 -18.95 3.66
N GLU A 43 -15.52 -19.01 2.57
CA GLU A 43 -15.85 -19.67 1.29
C GLU A 43 -17.12 -19.10 0.60
N GLU A 44 -17.62 -17.95 1.07
CA GLU A 44 -18.86 -17.32 0.60
C GLU A 44 -18.59 -16.28 -0.49
N GLN A 45 -18.25 -16.74 -1.70
CA GLN A 45 -17.82 -15.86 -2.81
C GLN A 45 -18.80 -14.72 -3.11
N GLU A 46 -20.12 -14.97 -3.05
CA GLU A 46 -21.15 -13.94 -3.28
C GLU A 46 -21.14 -12.81 -2.23
N PHE A 47 -20.50 -13.03 -1.08
CA PHE A 47 -20.33 -12.06 -0.01
C PHE A 47 -18.89 -11.52 0.12
N PHE A 48 -17.95 -11.94 -0.73
CA PHE A 48 -16.57 -11.43 -0.71
C PHE A 48 -16.45 -9.90 -0.79
N PRO A 49 -17.29 -9.19 -1.59
CA PRO A 49 -17.30 -7.72 -1.59
C PRO A 49 -17.70 -7.08 -0.25
N PHE A 50 -18.24 -7.86 0.69
CA PHE A 50 -18.59 -7.43 2.03
C PHE A 50 -17.56 -7.86 3.07
N LEU A 51 -16.42 -8.44 2.70
CA LEU A 51 -15.31 -8.66 3.62
C LEU A 51 -14.71 -7.31 4.04
N ARG A 52 -14.02 -7.29 5.19
CA ARG A 52 -13.47 -6.06 5.78
C ARG A 52 -12.12 -5.73 5.16
N THR A 53 -12.06 -4.70 4.32
CA THR A 53 -10.80 -4.17 3.78
C THR A 53 -10.79 -2.66 3.90
N TYR A 54 -9.71 -2.08 4.41
CA TYR A 54 -9.53 -0.62 4.43
C TYR A 54 -8.96 -0.14 3.10
N ASN A 55 -8.18 -0.97 2.41
CA ASN A 55 -7.85 -0.76 1.01
C ASN A 55 -9.11 -0.86 0.12
N PHE A 56 -9.31 0.14 -0.75
CA PHE A 56 -10.26 0.13 -1.88
C PHE A 56 -10.12 -1.10 -2.82
N SER A 57 -9.03 -1.86 -2.70
CA SER A 57 -8.68 -2.96 -3.59
C SER A 57 -9.51 -4.23 -3.43
N TYR A 58 -10.13 -4.50 -2.27
CA TYR A 58 -11.02 -5.68 -2.10
C TYR A 58 -12.50 -5.35 -2.33
N GLU A 59 -12.88 -4.07 -2.34
CA GLU A 59 -14.09 -3.66 -3.07
C GLU A 59 -13.99 -4.08 -4.56
N LYS A 60 -12.77 -4.33 -5.06
CA LYS A 60 -12.46 -4.89 -6.38
C LYS A 60 -12.05 -6.37 -6.38
N ALA A 61 -12.26 -7.14 -5.29
CA ALA A 61 -12.01 -8.59 -5.32
C ALA A 61 -12.91 -9.21 -6.40
N THR A 62 -12.34 -9.29 -7.60
CA THR A 62 -13.09 -9.64 -8.79
C THR A 62 -13.26 -11.13 -8.66
N ILE A 63 -14.49 -11.56 -8.34
CA ILE A 63 -14.87 -12.96 -8.51
C ILE A 63 -14.49 -13.29 -9.95
N LYS A 64 -13.36 -14.02 -10.13
CA LYS A 64 -12.81 -14.29 -11.47
C LYS A 64 -13.81 -15.06 -12.31
N VAL A 65 -14.72 -15.82 -11.70
CA VAL A 65 -15.79 -16.55 -12.38
C VAL A 65 -17.08 -16.33 -11.60
N ASN A 66 -17.94 -15.43 -12.09
CA ASN A 66 -19.22 -15.13 -11.46
C ASN A 66 -20.35 -16.08 -11.94
N GLN A 67 -21.55 -15.99 -11.37
CA GLN A 67 -22.68 -16.85 -11.73
C GLN A 67 -23.07 -16.68 -13.21
N ASN A 68 -23.01 -15.47 -13.77
CA ASN A 68 -23.21 -15.27 -15.20
C ASN A 68 -22.19 -16.05 -16.07
N CYS A 69 -20.92 -16.15 -15.64
CA CYS A 69 -19.92 -16.99 -16.31
C CYS A 69 -20.26 -18.49 -16.17
N ASN A 70 -20.73 -18.93 -15.01
CA ASN A 70 -21.18 -20.33 -14.81
C ASN A 70 -22.39 -20.69 -15.66
N ASP A 71 -23.33 -19.77 -15.83
CA ASP A 71 -24.48 -19.95 -16.72
C ASP A 71 -24.01 -20.09 -18.18
N TRP A 72 -23.03 -19.28 -18.61
CA TRP A 72 -22.42 -19.40 -19.94
C TRP A 72 -21.62 -20.69 -20.11
N ALA A 73 -20.86 -21.10 -19.08
CA ALA A 73 -20.12 -22.36 -19.08
C ALA A 73 -21.07 -23.54 -19.31
N SER A 74 -22.20 -23.55 -18.60
CA SER A 74 -23.26 -24.54 -18.74
C SER A 74 -23.92 -24.48 -20.12
N TYR A 75 -24.25 -23.29 -20.63
CA TYR A 75 -24.85 -23.12 -21.95
C TYR A 75 -23.94 -23.62 -23.08
N PHE A 76 -22.64 -23.30 -23.03
CA PHE A 76 -21.68 -23.70 -24.06
C PHE A 76 -21.12 -25.11 -23.87
N GLY A 77 -21.19 -25.69 -22.67
CA GLY A 77 -20.57 -26.98 -22.33
C GLY A 77 -19.04 -26.87 -22.23
N ILE A 78 -18.54 -25.82 -21.58
CA ILE A 78 -17.11 -25.48 -21.44
C ILE A 78 -16.74 -25.25 -19.98
N SER A 79 -15.45 -25.14 -19.67
CA SER A 79 -15.04 -24.84 -18.29
C SER A 79 -15.43 -23.42 -17.86
N PRO A 80 -15.62 -23.14 -16.56
CA PRO A 80 -15.92 -21.80 -16.08
C PRO A 80 -14.82 -20.77 -16.42
N GLU A 81 -13.56 -21.17 -16.49
CA GLU A 81 -12.43 -20.32 -16.90
C GLU A 81 -12.50 -19.97 -18.39
N GLN A 82 -12.85 -20.95 -19.23
CA GLN A 82 -13.08 -20.73 -20.67
C GLN A 82 -14.26 -19.79 -20.89
N ALA A 83 -15.34 -19.96 -20.13
CA ALA A 83 -16.50 -19.07 -20.18
C ALA A 83 -16.15 -17.66 -19.71
N TYR A 84 -15.39 -17.51 -18.62
CA TYR A 84 -14.91 -16.21 -18.17
C TYR A 84 -14.10 -15.50 -19.26
N TYR A 85 -13.15 -16.19 -19.89
CA TYR A 85 -12.38 -15.60 -20.99
C TYR A 85 -13.29 -15.20 -22.17
N LEU A 86 -14.16 -16.12 -22.59
CA LEU A 86 -15.08 -15.91 -23.70
C LEU A 86 -16.01 -14.71 -23.47
N VAL A 87 -16.52 -14.54 -22.25
CA VAL A 87 -17.48 -13.48 -21.90
C VAL A 87 -16.79 -12.15 -21.60
N THR A 88 -15.68 -12.17 -20.86
CA THR A 88 -15.08 -10.94 -20.30
C THR A 88 -13.86 -10.45 -21.06
N LYS A 89 -13.10 -11.33 -21.73
CA LYS A 89 -11.81 -10.98 -22.36
C LYS A 89 -11.82 -11.03 -23.88
N SER A 90 -12.68 -11.84 -24.49
CA SER A 90 -12.74 -11.93 -25.95
C SER A 90 -13.21 -10.63 -26.61
N SER A 91 -12.72 -10.36 -27.82
CA SER A 91 -13.14 -9.19 -28.61
C SER A 91 -14.35 -9.51 -29.50
N LYS A 92 -15.12 -8.48 -29.89
CA LYS A 92 -16.17 -8.60 -30.91
C LYS A 92 -15.64 -9.25 -32.20
N THR A 93 -14.49 -8.79 -32.69
CA THR A 93 -13.85 -9.31 -33.90
C THR A 93 -13.53 -10.80 -33.79
N SER A 94 -13.01 -11.23 -32.63
CA SER A 94 -12.72 -12.65 -32.37
C SER A 94 -14.00 -13.50 -32.43
N LEU A 95 -15.10 -13.02 -31.84
CA LEU A 95 -16.39 -13.70 -31.88
C LEU A 95 -16.98 -13.75 -33.30
N GLU A 96 -16.90 -12.66 -34.06
CA GLU A 96 -17.35 -12.62 -35.46
C GLU A 96 -16.56 -13.58 -36.35
N GLN A 97 -15.24 -13.69 -36.15
CA GLN A 97 -14.41 -14.68 -36.83
C GLN A 97 -14.81 -16.11 -36.51
N LEU A 98 -15.12 -16.43 -35.24
CA LEU A 98 -15.63 -17.74 -34.85
C LEU A 98 -16.96 -18.06 -35.55
N ILE A 99 -17.88 -17.10 -35.61
CA ILE A 99 -19.20 -17.26 -36.24
C ILE A 99 -19.08 -17.49 -37.75
N GLN A 100 -18.20 -16.75 -38.44
CA GLN A 100 -18.06 -16.80 -39.89
C GLN A 100 -17.21 -17.97 -40.38
N SER A 101 -16.05 -18.20 -39.76
CA SER A 101 -15.03 -19.12 -40.26
C SER A 101 -14.95 -20.43 -39.47
N GLY A 102 -15.46 -20.47 -38.24
CA GLY A 102 -15.29 -21.59 -37.31
C GLY A 102 -13.83 -21.82 -36.90
N LYS A 103 -12.96 -20.81 -37.04
CA LYS A 103 -11.54 -20.86 -36.69
C LYS A 103 -11.20 -19.75 -35.69
N ALA A 104 -10.57 -20.13 -34.59
CA ALA A 104 -10.01 -19.20 -33.60
C ALA A 104 -8.60 -18.76 -34.00
N THR A 105 -8.35 -17.46 -34.06
CA THR A 105 -7.01 -16.86 -34.15
C THR A 105 -6.42 -16.62 -32.76
N ASP A 106 -7.27 -16.29 -31.79
CA ASP A 106 -6.93 -16.17 -30.37
C ASP A 106 -6.60 -17.55 -29.76
N PRO A 107 -5.39 -17.76 -29.20
CA PRO A 107 -5.00 -19.00 -28.57
C PRO A 107 -5.95 -19.50 -27.47
N ASN A 108 -6.56 -18.57 -26.72
CA ASN A 108 -7.46 -18.90 -25.61
C ASN A 108 -8.85 -19.37 -26.08
N LEU A 109 -9.18 -19.17 -27.36
CA LEU A 109 -10.45 -19.58 -27.97
C LEU A 109 -10.32 -20.87 -28.81
N LYS A 110 -9.17 -21.54 -28.79
CA LYS A 110 -8.91 -22.77 -29.57
C LYS A 110 -9.86 -23.93 -29.25
N PHE A 111 -10.51 -23.92 -28.08
CA PHE A 111 -11.53 -24.90 -27.73
C PHE A 111 -12.78 -24.81 -28.63
N ALA A 112 -13.06 -23.61 -29.19
CA ALA A 112 -14.22 -23.34 -30.03
C ALA A 112 -13.98 -23.76 -31.50
N ASN A 113 -13.97 -25.07 -31.76
CA ASN A 113 -13.81 -25.60 -33.12
C ASN A 113 -15.04 -25.34 -34.04
N LYS A 114 -14.94 -25.70 -35.32
CA LYS A 114 -16.02 -25.49 -36.31
C LYS A 114 -17.36 -26.14 -35.91
N SER A 115 -17.34 -27.32 -35.28
CA SER A 115 -18.55 -28.00 -34.82
C SER A 115 -19.20 -27.24 -33.66
N PHE A 116 -18.39 -26.84 -32.68
CA PHE A 116 -18.81 -25.99 -31.57
C PHE A 116 -19.45 -24.68 -32.07
N CYS A 117 -18.76 -23.97 -32.97
CA CYS A 117 -19.24 -22.69 -33.50
C CYS A 117 -20.57 -22.84 -34.25
N LYS A 118 -20.74 -23.93 -35.02
CA LYS A 118 -22.00 -24.22 -35.71
C LYS A 118 -23.12 -24.52 -34.71
N ALA A 119 -22.85 -25.33 -33.69
CA ALA A 119 -23.84 -25.75 -32.69
C ALA A 119 -24.23 -24.62 -31.73
N LYS A 120 -23.32 -23.69 -31.44
CA LYS A 120 -23.49 -22.61 -30.44
C LYS A 120 -23.55 -21.22 -31.08
N LYS A 121 -23.91 -21.15 -32.37
CA LYS A 121 -23.90 -19.92 -33.17
C LYS A 121 -24.72 -18.80 -32.54
N ASP A 122 -25.90 -19.10 -31.99
CA ASP A 122 -26.80 -18.11 -31.41
C ASP A 122 -26.20 -17.45 -30.16
N GLY A 123 -25.60 -18.25 -29.27
CA GLY A 123 -24.90 -17.74 -28.10
C GLY A 123 -23.69 -16.89 -28.45
N LEU A 124 -22.88 -17.33 -29.44
CA LEU A 124 -21.75 -16.54 -29.94
C LEU A 124 -22.22 -15.22 -30.58
N THR A 125 -23.33 -15.25 -31.31
CA THR A 125 -23.94 -14.07 -31.93
C THR A 125 -24.42 -13.08 -30.87
N TYR A 126 -25.08 -13.56 -29.81
CA TYR A 126 -25.44 -12.73 -28.67
C TYR A 126 -24.20 -12.08 -28.03
N LEU A 127 -23.14 -12.86 -27.77
CA LEU A 127 -21.92 -12.33 -27.16
C LEU A 127 -21.26 -11.27 -28.04
N ALA A 128 -21.21 -11.48 -29.36
CA ALA A 128 -20.70 -10.47 -30.30
C ALA A 128 -21.50 -9.17 -30.23
N PHE A 129 -22.83 -9.27 -30.09
CA PHE A 129 -23.70 -8.11 -29.90
C PHE A 129 -23.47 -7.44 -28.54
N ALA A 130 -23.31 -8.20 -27.46
CA ALA A 130 -22.98 -7.65 -26.14
C ALA A 130 -21.63 -6.89 -26.17
N LYS A 131 -20.63 -7.43 -26.88
CA LYS A 131 -19.33 -6.76 -27.11
C LYS A 131 -19.42 -5.51 -27.97
N TYR A 132 -20.43 -5.40 -28.85
CA TYR A 132 -20.71 -4.15 -29.56
C TYR A 132 -21.20 -3.05 -28.62
N LEU A 133 -22.03 -3.40 -27.63
CA LEU A 133 -22.60 -2.46 -26.68
C LEU A 133 -21.64 -2.03 -25.56
N GLU A 134 -20.69 -2.89 -25.18
CA GLU A 134 -19.77 -2.70 -24.05
C GLU A 134 -19.08 -1.32 -24.02
N PRO A 135 -18.47 -0.81 -25.11
CA PRO A 135 -17.78 0.49 -25.08
C PRO A 135 -18.68 1.68 -24.72
N TYR A 136 -19.99 1.56 -24.93
CA TYR A 136 -20.97 2.63 -24.69
C TYR A 136 -21.61 2.54 -23.29
N MET A 137 -21.49 1.40 -22.61
CA MET A 137 -22.26 1.11 -21.39
C MET A 137 -21.40 0.61 -20.23
N ASP A 138 -20.10 0.44 -20.45
CA ASP A 138 -19.12 0.13 -19.42
C ASP A 138 -18.23 1.34 -19.16
N THR A 139 -17.93 1.59 -17.89
CA THR A 139 -17.08 2.71 -17.48
C THR A 139 -15.68 2.19 -17.19
N LYS A 140 -14.66 2.73 -17.86
CA LYS A 140 -13.27 2.41 -17.54
C LYS A 140 -12.78 3.30 -16.39
N GLU A 141 -12.07 2.68 -15.46
CA GLU A 141 -11.17 3.39 -14.56
C GLU A 141 -9.85 3.59 -15.31
N THR A 142 -9.34 4.81 -15.28
CA THR A 142 -7.98 5.12 -15.69
C THR A 142 -7.03 4.59 -14.62
N ASN A 143 -5.93 3.99 -15.06
CA ASN A 143 -4.87 3.44 -14.19
C ASN A 143 -3.97 4.60 -13.70
N SER A 144 -4.58 5.63 -13.12
CA SER A 144 -3.92 6.84 -12.64
C SER A 144 -4.01 6.89 -11.12
N TYR A 145 -2.89 7.18 -10.46
CA TYR A 145 -2.81 7.43 -9.01
C TYR A 145 -3.59 8.69 -8.56
N ASP A 146 -4.26 9.39 -9.49
CA ASP A 146 -5.14 10.51 -9.18
C ASP A 146 -6.54 10.03 -8.75
N LEU A 147 -6.76 10.03 -7.43
CA LEU A 147 -8.04 9.74 -6.75
C LEU A 147 -9.20 10.69 -7.13
N TRP A 148 -9.02 11.55 -8.13
CA TRP A 148 -9.97 12.57 -8.58
C TRP A 148 -10.47 12.38 -10.02
N GLU A 149 -10.05 11.32 -10.73
CA GLU A 149 -10.51 11.10 -12.10
C GLU A 149 -11.93 10.50 -12.16
N TYR A 150 -12.75 11.09 -13.02
CA TYR A 150 -14.12 10.65 -13.28
C TYR A 150 -14.12 9.31 -14.05
N ARG A 151 -15.12 8.48 -13.80
CA ARG A 151 -15.42 7.32 -14.64
C ARG A 151 -15.86 7.78 -16.03
N TYR A 152 -15.18 7.35 -17.09
CA TYR A 152 -15.56 7.65 -18.47
C TYR A 152 -15.97 6.39 -19.22
N TYR A 153 -16.97 6.51 -20.10
CA TYR A 153 -17.27 5.48 -21.09
C TYR A 153 -16.17 5.48 -22.15
N GLU A 154 -15.81 4.30 -22.69
CA GLU A 154 -14.84 4.21 -23.78
C GLU A 154 -15.34 4.94 -25.04
N LYS A 155 -16.65 4.93 -25.27
CA LYS A 155 -17.33 5.71 -26.30
C LYS A 155 -18.51 6.48 -25.73
N PRO A 156 -18.74 7.72 -26.17
CA PRO A 156 -19.84 8.51 -25.66
C PRO A 156 -21.19 7.96 -26.16
N LEU A 157 -22.19 7.94 -25.27
CA LEU A 157 -23.54 7.40 -25.54
C LEU A 157 -24.30 8.09 -26.68
N ASN A 158 -23.88 9.28 -27.11
CA ASN A 158 -24.47 10.00 -28.24
C ASN A 158 -24.05 9.43 -29.61
N GLU A 159 -22.91 8.75 -29.69
CA GLU A 159 -22.45 8.05 -30.90
C GLU A 159 -23.18 6.71 -31.13
N LEU A 160 -23.87 6.19 -30.10
CA LEU A 160 -24.68 4.99 -30.23
C LEU A 160 -25.98 5.31 -30.99
N LYS A 161 -26.15 4.66 -32.14
CA LYS A 161 -27.39 4.70 -32.94
C LYS A 161 -28.51 3.95 -32.24
N TYR A 162 -29.19 4.64 -31.32
CA TYR A 162 -30.14 4.04 -30.39
C TYR A 162 -31.27 3.28 -31.09
N ASP A 163 -31.99 3.92 -32.02
CA ASP A 163 -33.17 3.33 -32.65
C ASP A 163 -32.82 2.08 -33.48
N GLU A 164 -31.77 2.17 -34.31
CA GLU A 164 -31.26 1.04 -35.10
C GLU A 164 -30.81 -0.13 -34.20
N THR A 165 -30.15 0.18 -33.08
CA THR A 165 -29.66 -0.82 -32.12
C THR A 165 -30.82 -1.48 -31.37
N LEU A 166 -31.80 -0.70 -30.94
CA LEU A 166 -32.99 -1.18 -30.23
C LEU A 166 -33.83 -2.07 -31.14
N GLU A 167 -34.07 -1.65 -32.39
CA GLU A 167 -34.78 -2.46 -33.38
C GLU A 167 -34.07 -3.81 -33.61
N SER A 168 -32.74 -3.78 -33.75
CA SER A 168 -31.93 -4.99 -33.90
C SER A 168 -32.07 -5.94 -32.70
N LEU A 169 -32.03 -5.41 -31.47
CA LEU A 169 -32.22 -6.18 -30.25
C LEU A 169 -33.63 -6.80 -30.17
N ILE A 170 -34.67 -6.03 -30.48
CA ILE A 170 -36.06 -6.49 -30.47
C ILE A 170 -36.26 -7.59 -31.53
N ASN A 171 -35.70 -7.43 -32.72
CA ASN A 171 -35.78 -8.44 -33.77
C ASN A 171 -35.06 -9.72 -33.36
N ALA A 172 -33.86 -9.62 -32.78
CA ALA A 172 -33.13 -10.76 -32.25
C ALA A 172 -33.88 -11.48 -31.11
N TYR A 173 -34.53 -10.73 -30.22
CA TYR A 173 -35.40 -11.27 -29.17
C TYR A 173 -36.58 -12.07 -29.77
N LYS A 174 -37.28 -11.49 -30.75
CA LYS A 174 -38.44 -12.11 -31.41
C LYS A 174 -38.07 -13.38 -32.17
N SER A 175 -36.91 -13.39 -32.83
CA SER A 175 -36.43 -14.55 -33.61
C SER A 175 -35.86 -15.68 -32.76
N GLN A 176 -35.48 -15.40 -31.51
CA GLN A 176 -34.90 -16.41 -30.64
C GLN A 176 -35.97 -17.41 -30.17
N THR A 177 -35.60 -18.65 -29.91
CA THR A 177 -36.47 -19.69 -29.35
C THR A 177 -35.98 -20.16 -27.98
N ASP A 178 -34.66 -20.10 -27.72
CA ASP A 178 -34.07 -20.38 -26.43
C ASP A 178 -34.43 -19.29 -25.40
N ASN A 179 -35.12 -19.69 -24.32
CA ASN A 179 -35.60 -18.75 -23.31
C ASN A 179 -34.45 -18.09 -22.52
N GLN A 180 -33.29 -18.74 -22.37
CA GLN A 180 -32.14 -18.13 -21.68
C GLN A 180 -31.53 -17.02 -22.55
N LEU A 181 -31.38 -17.25 -23.86
CA LEU A 181 -30.94 -16.22 -24.80
C LEU A 181 -31.99 -15.11 -24.96
N LYS A 182 -33.29 -15.41 -24.99
CA LYS A 182 -34.35 -14.39 -24.95
C LYS A 182 -34.20 -13.48 -23.73
N MET A 183 -34.05 -14.07 -22.55
CA MET A 183 -33.85 -13.32 -21.31
C MET A 183 -32.64 -12.38 -21.40
N ARG A 184 -31.54 -12.86 -22.00
CA ARG A 184 -30.32 -12.08 -22.22
C ARG A 184 -30.51 -10.93 -23.20
N TYR A 185 -31.28 -11.09 -24.27
CA TYR A 185 -31.67 -9.98 -25.15
C TYR A 185 -32.61 -9.00 -24.44
N GLY A 186 -33.60 -9.50 -23.68
CA GLY A 186 -34.49 -8.68 -22.85
C GLY A 186 -33.70 -7.79 -21.88
N TYR A 187 -32.69 -8.35 -21.20
CA TYR A 187 -31.76 -7.57 -20.38
C TYR A 187 -31.06 -6.45 -21.16
N GLN A 188 -30.52 -6.73 -22.35
CA GLN A 188 -29.84 -5.69 -23.16
C GLN A 188 -30.81 -4.59 -23.59
N ILE A 189 -32.06 -4.93 -23.93
CA ILE A 189 -33.11 -3.94 -24.26
C ILE A 189 -33.38 -3.02 -23.07
N VAL A 190 -33.58 -3.58 -21.87
CA VAL A 190 -33.82 -2.80 -20.64
C VAL A 190 -32.60 -1.94 -20.29
N ARG A 191 -31.39 -2.51 -20.34
CA ARG A 191 -30.14 -1.82 -20.05
C ARG A 191 -29.91 -0.65 -21.01
N LEU A 192 -30.10 -0.87 -22.32
CA LEU A 192 -29.94 0.16 -23.34
C LEU A 192 -30.86 1.36 -23.08
N ALA A 193 -32.15 1.10 -22.81
CA ALA A 193 -33.12 2.15 -22.48
C ALA A 193 -32.74 2.90 -21.18
N HIS A 194 -32.34 2.17 -20.13
CA HIS A 194 -31.93 2.77 -18.86
C HIS A 194 -30.72 3.71 -19.02
N TYR A 195 -29.65 3.27 -19.70
CA TYR A 195 -28.44 4.08 -19.89
C TYR A 195 -28.67 5.33 -20.77
N LYS A 196 -29.61 5.24 -21.72
CA LYS A 196 -30.05 6.41 -22.51
C LYS A 196 -31.09 7.27 -21.78
N LYS A 197 -31.39 6.95 -20.52
CA LYS A 197 -32.34 7.66 -19.65
C LYS A 197 -33.79 7.60 -20.13
N HIS A 198 -34.10 6.65 -20.99
CA HIS A 198 -35.47 6.30 -21.41
C HIS A 198 -36.10 5.43 -20.31
N TYR A 199 -36.27 6.02 -19.13
CA TYR A 199 -36.56 5.28 -17.90
C TYR A 199 -37.94 4.61 -17.92
N ARG A 200 -38.94 5.23 -18.57
CA ARG A 200 -40.29 4.65 -18.67
C ARG A 200 -40.28 3.42 -19.57
N GLU A 201 -39.60 3.54 -20.70
CA GLU A 201 -39.41 2.46 -21.66
C GLU A 201 -38.61 1.32 -21.02
N ALA A 202 -37.57 1.62 -20.24
CA ALA A 202 -36.82 0.58 -19.51
C ALA A 202 -37.74 -0.25 -18.59
N ILE A 203 -38.67 0.39 -17.87
CA ILE A 203 -39.64 -0.28 -17.00
C ILE A 203 -40.62 -1.13 -17.84
N GLN A 204 -41.18 -0.56 -18.90
CA GLN A 204 -42.11 -1.26 -19.80
C GLN A 204 -41.45 -2.46 -20.49
N TYR A 205 -40.22 -2.29 -20.97
CA TYR A 205 -39.43 -3.33 -21.60
C TYR A 205 -39.06 -4.45 -20.65
N PHE A 206 -38.87 -4.16 -19.36
CA PHE A 206 -38.70 -5.23 -18.37
C PHE A 206 -39.97 -6.08 -18.29
N ASP A 207 -41.12 -5.46 -18.13
CA ASP A 207 -42.38 -6.21 -18.00
C ASP A 207 -42.68 -7.00 -19.29
N GLN A 208 -42.39 -6.42 -20.46
CA GLN A 208 -42.66 -7.02 -21.76
C GLN A 208 -41.65 -8.12 -22.18
N TYR A 209 -40.35 -7.91 -21.99
CA TYR A 209 -39.29 -8.76 -22.54
C TYR A 209 -38.53 -9.59 -21.49
N VAL A 210 -38.76 -9.35 -20.21
CA VAL A 210 -38.07 -10.04 -19.11
C VAL A 210 -39.08 -10.79 -18.24
N GLU A 211 -40.01 -10.09 -17.59
CA GLU A 211 -40.99 -10.70 -16.66
C GLU A 211 -41.94 -11.68 -17.38
N SER A 212 -42.31 -11.36 -18.62
CA SER A 212 -43.22 -12.19 -19.44
C SER A 212 -42.71 -13.62 -19.71
N LEU A 213 -41.39 -13.85 -19.62
CA LEU A 213 -40.77 -15.16 -19.82
C LEU A 213 -40.99 -16.11 -18.63
N LYS A 214 -41.37 -15.59 -17.45
CA LYS A 214 -41.66 -16.37 -16.23
C LYS A 214 -40.52 -17.29 -15.77
N ILE A 215 -39.27 -16.98 -16.15
CA ILE A 215 -38.05 -17.63 -15.65
C ILE A 215 -37.17 -16.58 -14.98
N LYS A 216 -36.37 -16.98 -13.98
CA LYS A 216 -35.53 -16.06 -13.20
C LYS A 216 -34.06 -16.55 -13.07
N PRO A 217 -33.34 -16.76 -14.19
CA PRO A 217 -31.89 -17.01 -14.13
C PRO A 217 -31.15 -15.77 -13.61
N GLU A 218 -29.84 -15.85 -13.37
CA GLU A 218 -29.06 -14.73 -12.81
C GLU A 218 -29.27 -13.42 -13.60
N ILE A 219 -29.30 -13.51 -14.94
CA ILE A 219 -29.52 -12.37 -15.84
C ILE A 219 -30.88 -11.66 -15.68
N TYR A 220 -31.89 -12.32 -15.11
CA TYR A 220 -33.15 -11.67 -14.74
C TYR A 220 -32.91 -10.59 -13.67
N TYR A 221 -32.06 -10.87 -12.69
CA TYR A 221 -31.78 -9.93 -11.61
C TYR A 221 -30.89 -8.76 -12.08
N TYR A 222 -30.05 -8.98 -13.10
CA TYR A 222 -29.40 -7.89 -13.82
C TYR A 222 -30.42 -6.94 -14.44
N ALA A 223 -31.44 -7.44 -15.14
CA ALA A 223 -32.50 -6.62 -15.70
C ALA A 223 -33.36 -5.94 -14.61
N LEU A 224 -33.66 -6.65 -13.52
CA LEU A 224 -34.43 -6.09 -12.40
C LEU A 224 -33.68 -4.94 -11.73
N SER A 225 -32.35 -5.04 -11.60
CA SER A 225 -31.52 -3.96 -11.10
C SER A 225 -31.57 -2.72 -12.00
N GLN A 226 -31.63 -2.88 -13.33
CA GLN A 226 -31.78 -1.76 -14.26
C GLN A 226 -33.17 -1.11 -14.15
N LYS A 227 -34.23 -1.92 -14.03
CA LYS A 227 -35.60 -1.44 -13.76
C LYS A 227 -35.68 -0.66 -12.45
N ALA A 228 -35.09 -1.17 -11.37
CA ALA A 228 -35.07 -0.52 -10.07
C ALA A 228 -34.35 0.84 -10.13
N GLY A 229 -33.24 0.93 -10.87
CA GLY A 229 -32.53 2.19 -11.14
C GLY A 229 -33.39 3.21 -11.91
N ALA A 230 -34.08 2.76 -12.95
CA ALA A 230 -35.01 3.60 -13.71
C ALA A 230 -36.18 4.11 -12.86
N LEU A 231 -36.74 3.26 -11.99
CA LEU A 231 -37.78 3.64 -11.03
C LEU A 231 -37.28 4.69 -10.04
N ASP A 232 -36.12 4.49 -9.41
CA ASP A 232 -35.54 5.46 -8.47
C ASP A 232 -35.23 6.80 -9.15
N ALA A 233 -34.77 6.76 -10.40
CA ALA A 233 -34.50 7.96 -11.18
C ALA A 233 -35.78 8.80 -11.40
N LEU A 234 -36.87 8.15 -11.82
CA LEU A 234 -38.17 8.81 -12.02
C LEU A 234 -38.80 9.29 -10.71
N GLN A 235 -38.70 8.52 -9.64
CA GLN A 235 -39.37 8.82 -8.36
C GLN A 235 -38.62 9.86 -7.52
N ASN A 236 -37.28 9.85 -7.53
CA ASN A 236 -36.49 10.58 -6.52
C ASN A 236 -35.45 11.55 -7.09
N LYS A 237 -35.04 11.40 -8.36
CA LYS A 237 -33.95 12.19 -8.95
C LYS A 237 -34.41 13.16 -10.04
N CYS A 238 -35.48 12.86 -10.75
CA CYS A 238 -36.02 13.73 -11.79
C CYS A 238 -36.95 14.80 -11.19
N ARG A 239 -36.66 16.08 -11.45
CA ARG A 239 -37.49 17.21 -10.96
C ARG A 239 -38.74 17.48 -11.82
N ASN A 240 -38.71 17.13 -13.11
CA ASN A 240 -39.72 17.49 -14.11
C ASN A 240 -40.29 16.27 -14.85
N CYS A 241 -40.24 15.08 -14.25
CA CYS A 241 -40.82 13.88 -14.85
C CYS A 241 -42.28 13.75 -14.45
N GLU A 242 -43.12 13.32 -15.38
CA GLU A 242 -44.47 12.87 -15.05
C GLU A 242 -44.43 11.77 -13.97
N PRO A 243 -45.48 11.61 -13.16
CA PRO A 243 -45.57 10.53 -12.18
C PRO A 243 -45.47 9.15 -12.84
N VAL A 244 -44.68 8.24 -12.27
CA VAL A 244 -44.69 6.83 -12.66
C VAL A 244 -45.80 6.11 -11.91
N ASN A 245 -46.55 5.25 -12.60
CA ASN A 245 -47.56 4.40 -11.97
C ASN A 245 -46.90 3.20 -11.29
N ALA A 246 -46.17 3.45 -10.19
CA ALA A 246 -45.53 2.43 -9.38
C ALA A 246 -45.57 2.83 -7.90
N PRO A 247 -45.61 1.86 -6.96
CA PRO A 247 -45.53 2.15 -5.54
C PRO A 247 -44.28 2.98 -5.19
N LYS A 248 -44.42 3.90 -4.23
CA LYS A 248 -43.38 4.86 -3.83
C LYS A 248 -42.04 4.22 -3.43
N ASP A 249 -42.08 2.99 -2.90
CA ASP A 249 -40.89 2.26 -2.45
C ASP A 249 -40.55 1.07 -3.38
N GLN A 250 -41.17 0.97 -4.58
CA GLN A 250 -40.97 -0.17 -5.49
C GLN A 250 -39.49 -0.39 -5.86
N ALA A 251 -38.73 0.68 -6.09
CA ALA A 251 -37.29 0.57 -6.35
C ALA A 251 -36.53 -0.09 -5.18
N ILE A 252 -36.93 0.20 -3.94
CA ILE A 252 -36.34 -0.40 -2.73
C ILE A 252 -36.67 -1.89 -2.69
N PHE A 253 -37.94 -2.27 -2.93
CA PHE A 253 -38.35 -3.67 -3.01
C PHE A 253 -37.57 -4.43 -4.09
N ASP A 254 -37.41 -3.83 -5.28
CA ASP A 254 -36.71 -4.46 -6.39
C ASP A 254 -35.22 -4.62 -6.09
N PHE A 255 -34.54 -3.59 -5.55
CA PHE A 255 -33.13 -3.72 -5.14
C PHE A 255 -32.94 -4.73 -4.01
N LEU A 256 -33.85 -4.77 -3.03
CA LEU A 256 -33.81 -5.76 -1.95
C LEU A 256 -33.98 -7.19 -2.51
N LYS A 257 -34.88 -7.37 -3.47
CA LYS A 257 -35.04 -8.65 -4.19
C LYS A 257 -33.79 -9.03 -4.96
N VAL A 258 -33.13 -8.08 -5.63
CA VAL A 258 -31.83 -8.33 -6.28
C VAL A 258 -30.79 -8.77 -5.25
N PHE A 259 -30.67 -8.06 -4.12
CA PHE A 259 -29.76 -8.44 -3.03
C PHE A 259 -30.02 -9.87 -2.52
N ASN A 260 -31.29 -10.20 -2.34
CA ASN A 260 -31.70 -11.50 -1.84
C ASN A 260 -31.38 -12.62 -2.84
N GLU A 261 -31.67 -12.42 -4.12
CA GLU A 261 -31.70 -13.52 -5.09
C GLU A 261 -30.47 -13.62 -6.01
N SER A 262 -29.85 -12.49 -6.35
CA SER A 262 -28.66 -12.49 -7.21
C SER A 262 -27.42 -12.93 -6.44
N LYS A 263 -26.56 -13.71 -7.08
CA LYS A 263 -25.22 -14.01 -6.57
C LYS A 263 -24.20 -12.94 -6.97
N ASP A 264 -24.37 -12.36 -8.15
CA ASP A 264 -23.38 -11.45 -8.74
C ASP A 264 -23.58 -9.99 -8.31
N LEU A 265 -24.81 -9.59 -7.96
CA LEU A 265 -25.19 -8.19 -7.77
C LEU A 265 -25.43 -7.80 -6.32
N LYS A 266 -25.11 -8.64 -5.33
CA LYS A 266 -25.37 -8.32 -3.91
C LYS A 266 -24.78 -6.95 -3.51
N PHE A 267 -23.51 -6.71 -3.81
CA PHE A 267 -22.86 -5.44 -3.47
C PHE A 267 -23.43 -4.24 -4.25
N ALA A 268 -23.69 -4.41 -5.55
CA ALA A 268 -24.31 -3.38 -6.38
C ALA A 268 -25.73 -3.02 -5.87
N ALA A 269 -26.50 -4.01 -5.46
CA ALA A 269 -27.82 -3.82 -4.87
C ALA A 269 -27.75 -3.14 -3.50
N TYR A 270 -26.79 -3.52 -2.64
CA TYR A 270 -26.53 -2.84 -1.38
C TYR A 270 -26.22 -1.35 -1.58
N ASN A 271 -25.26 -1.03 -2.46
CA ASN A 271 -24.92 0.36 -2.78
C ASN A 271 -26.14 1.11 -3.33
N SER A 272 -26.91 0.48 -4.21
CA SER A 272 -28.15 1.09 -4.71
C SER A 272 -29.16 1.36 -3.60
N LEU A 273 -29.35 0.41 -2.66
CA LEU A 273 -30.21 0.58 -1.49
C LEU A 273 -29.73 1.70 -0.55
N ARG A 274 -28.42 1.87 -0.40
CA ARG A 274 -27.84 2.92 0.44
C ARG A 274 -28.16 4.31 -0.09
N PHE A 275 -28.20 4.49 -1.41
CA PHE A 275 -28.38 5.81 -2.04
C PHE A 275 -29.80 6.08 -2.58
N CYS A 276 -30.61 5.04 -2.81
CA CYS A 276 -31.97 5.23 -3.31
C CYS A 276 -32.87 5.96 -2.28
N SER A 277 -33.96 6.55 -2.75
CA SER A 277 -34.90 7.29 -1.89
C SER A 277 -34.22 8.37 -1.04
N LYS A 278 -33.27 9.10 -1.63
CA LYS A 278 -32.49 10.17 -0.97
C LYS A 278 -31.74 9.67 0.28
N GLY A 279 -31.16 8.47 0.22
CA GLY A 279 -30.38 7.88 1.31
C GLY A 279 -31.21 7.13 2.36
N MET A 280 -32.54 7.01 2.18
CA MET A 280 -33.43 6.34 3.13
C MET A 280 -33.72 4.87 2.76
N GLY A 281 -33.18 4.38 1.66
CA GLY A 281 -33.50 3.06 1.11
C GLY A 281 -33.25 1.91 2.08
N LEU A 282 -32.06 1.83 2.70
CA LEU A 282 -31.75 0.79 3.70
C LEU A 282 -32.70 0.85 4.91
N LYS A 283 -32.92 2.04 5.47
CA LYS A 283 -33.83 2.21 6.62
C LYS A 283 -35.25 1.74 6.30
N ARG A 284 -35.74 2.04 5.09
CA ARG A 284 -37.05 1.59 4.61
C ARG A 284 -37.07 0.09 4.31
N ALA A 285 -35.99 -0.46 3.76
CA ALA A 285 -35.86 -1.89 3.53
C ALA A 285 -36.01 -2.69 4.83
N PHE A 286 -35.52 -2.18 5.96
CA PHE A 286 -35.73 -2.81 7.27
C PHE A 286 -37.18 -2.83 7.74
N MET A 287 -38.03 -1.92 7.26
CA MET A 287 -39.45 -1.88 7.60
C MET A 287 -40.30 -2.83 6.74
N ILE A 288 -39.74 -3.37 5.66
CA ILE A 288 -40.42 -4.32 4.79
C ILE A 288 -40.63 -5.65 5.55
N GLU A 289 -41.81 -6.24 5.40
CA GLU A 289 -42.13 -7.55 5.95
C GLU A 289 -41.29 -8.64 5.25
N LYS A 290 -40.70 -9.53 6.06
CA LYS A 290 -39.79 -10.58 5.59
C LYS A 290 -40.61 -11.84 5.41
N GLN A 291 -40.55 -12.44 4.23
CA GLN A 291 -41.37 -13.58 3.83
C GLN A 291 -40.61 -14.90 3.93
N SER A 292 -39.28 -14.87 4.10
CA SER A 292 -38.46 -16.07 4.27
C SER A 292 -37.29 -15.87 5.23
N VAL A 293 -36.72 -16.99 5.71
CA VAL A 293 -35.49 -17.01 6.52
C VAL A 293 -34.34 -16.32 5.80
N LYS A 294 -34.18 -16.56 4.50
CA LYS A 294 -33.15 -15.94 3.65
C LYS A 294 -33.27 -14.41 3.65
N GLU A 295 -34.48 -13.90 3.47
CA GLU A 295 -34.74 -12.45 3.49
C GLU A 295 -34.48 -11.85 4.88
N ALA A 296 -34.85 -12.55 5.95
CA ALA A 296 -34.55 -12.13 7.32
C ALA A 296 -33.04 -12.06 7.56
N CYS A 297 -32.28 -13.09 7.20
CA CYS A 297 -30.82 -13.13 7.36
C CYS A 297 -30.12 -12.02 6.56
N ASN A 298 -30.52 -11.82 5.30
CA ASN A 298 -30.00 -10.74 4.46
C ASN A 298 -30.32 -9.35 5.03
N THR A 299 -31.51 -9.18 5.60
CA THR A 299 -31.91 -7.92 6.23
C THR A 299 -31.05 -7.62 7.46
N TYR A 300 -30.83 -8.60 8.35
CA TYR A 300 -29.95 -8.42 9.51
C TYR A 300 -28.49 -8.21 9.09
N PHE A 301 -28.04 -8.87 8.03
CA PHE A 301 -26.70 -8.66 7.48
C PHE A 301 -26.50 -7.22 7.01
N LEU A 302 -27.47 -6.67 6.27
CA LEU A 302 -27.45 -5.27 5.84
C LEU A 302 -27.45 -4.29 7.02
N LEU A 303 -28.17 -4.58 8.11
CA LEU A 303 -28.11 -3.80 9.35
C LEU A 303 -26.71 -3.85 9.97
N ALA A 304 -26.15 -5.04 10.11
CA ALA A 304 -24.84 -5.28 10.70
C ALA A 304 -23.73 -4.57 9.92
N TYR A 305 -23.82 -4.60 8.59
CA TYR A 305 -22.84 -3.99 7.71
C TYR A 305 -22.92 -2.46 7.71
N ASN A 306 -24.13 -1.88 7.77
CA ASN A 306 -24.33 -0.43 7.72
C ASN A 306 -24.13 0.26 9.09
N ASN A 307 -24.39 -0.44 10.20
CA ASN A 307 -24.16 0.11 11.55
C ASN A 307 -22.69 -0.08 11.94
N PHE A 308 -21.91 1.00 11.87
CA PHE A 308 -20.47 1.03 12.14
C PHE A 308 -20.00 0.45 13.50
N ASN A 309 -20.87 0.09 14.46
CA ASN A 309 -20.42 -0.12 15.84
C ASN A 309 -20.74 -1.46 16.55
N ASN A 310 -21.46 -2.44 15.97
CA ASN A 310 -21.45 -3.81 16.53
C ASN A 310 -22.16 -4.84 15.62
N PRO A 311 -21.44 -5.64 14.81
CA PRO A 311 -22.09 -6.67 13.98
C PRO A 311 -22.61 -7.87 14.78
N ILE A 312 -22.22 -8.02 16.06
CA ILE A 312 -22.49 -9.22 16.87
C ILE A 312 -23.98 -9.38 17.24
N ASN A 313 -24.69 -8.29 17.49
CA ASN A 313 -26.12 -8.33 17.83
C ASN A 313 -26.96 -8.88 16.67
N GLU A 314 -26.68 -8.41 15.46
CA GLU A 314 -27.34 -8.90 14.25
C GLU A 314 -26.89 -10.31 13.89
N LEU A 315 -25.62 -10.64 14.12
CA LEU A 315 -25.10 -11.99 13.97
C LEU A 315 -25.84 -13.00 14.86
N ASP A 316 -26.06 -12.68 16.15
CA ASP A 316 -26.80 -13.56 17.08
C ASP A 316 -28.24 -13.83 16.59
N LYS A 317 -28.89 -12.82 16.00
CA LYS A 317 -30.21 -12.99 15.36
C LYS A 317 -30.10 -13.96 14.19
N ILE A 318 -29.14 -13.75 13.27
CA ILE A 318 -28.96 -14.58 12.07
C ILE A 318 -28.76 -16.04 12.45
N VAL A 319 -27.83 -16.35 13.37
CA VAL A 319 -27.53 -17.74 13.74
C VAL A 319 -28.66 -18.45 14.48
N LYS A 320 -29.57 -17.71 15.11
CA LYS A 320 -30.81 -18.24 15.70
C LYS A 320 -31.86 -18.59 14.64
N PHE A 321 -31.89 -17.85 13.52
CA PHE A 321 -32.76 -18.16 12.39
C PHE A 321 -32.20 -19.31 11.55
N ASP A 322 -30.92 -19.28 11.23
CA ASP A 322 -30.23 -20.29 10.45
C ASP A 322 -28.74 -20.37 10.83
N ALA A 323 -28.35 -21.47 11.47
CA ALA A 323 -26.97 -21.76 11.85
C ALA A 323 -26.02 -21.92 10.64
N ASN A 324 -26.57 -22.14 9.45
CA ASN A 324 -25.80 -22.31 8.21
C ASN A 324 -25.79 -21.06 7.33
N ALA A 325 -26.37 -19.95 7.79
CA ALA A 325 -26.43 -18.71 7.04
C ALA A 325 -25.03 -18.22 6.62
N PRO A 326 -24.74 -18.05 5.31
CA PRO A 326 -23.48 -17.48 4.80
C PRO A 326 -23.08 -16.17 5.48
N GLN A 327 -24.07 -15.32 5.72
CA GLN A 327 -23.97 -14.00 6.35
C GLN A 327 -23.32 -14.10 7.73
N ALA A 328 -23.62 -15.16 8.49
CA ALA A 328 -23.09 -15.33 9.83
C ALA A 328 -21.56 -15.51 9.83
N LYS A 329 -21.04 -16.31 8.89
CA LYS A 329 -19.60 -16.50 8.72
C LYS A 329 -18.92 -15.19 8.32
N VAL A 330 -19.51 -14.45 7.38
CA VAL A 330 -18.99 -13.17 6.90
C VAL A 330 -18.93 -12.14 8.04
N LEU A 331 -19.99 -12.00 8.84
CA LEU A 331 -20.00 -11.08 9.98
C LEU A 331 -18.99 -11.49 11.06
N MET A 332 -18.84 -12.78 11.35
CA MET A 332 -17.83 -13.27 12.28
C MET A 332 -16.41 -12.97 11.80
N ALA A 333 -16.12 -13.23 10.52
CA ALA A 333 -14.81 -12.94 9.93
C ALA A 333 -14.48 -11.44 9.95
N ARG A 334 -15.46 -10.58 9.62
CA ARG A 334 -15.32 -9.12 9.75
C ARG A 334 -15.05 -8.70 11.19
N PHE A 335 -15.79 -9.26 12.15
CA PHE A 335 -15.60 -8.98 13.57
C PHE A 335 -14.19 -9.36 14.04
N ILE A 336 -13.71 -10.55 13.68
CA ILE A 336 -12.35 -11.00 14.02
C ILE A 336 -11.30 -10.02 13.48
N ASN A 337 -11.41 -9.63 12.21
CA ASN A 337 -10.46 -8.67 11.66
C ASN A 337 -10.59 -7.29 12.33
N GLU A 338 -11.77 -6.87 12.77
CA GLU A 338 -11.95 -5.64 13.57
C GLU A 338 -11.23 -5.72 14.91
N VAL A 339 -11.29 -6.87 15.58
CA VAL A 339 -10.54 -7.13 16.80
C VAL A 339 -9.02 -7.03 16.53
N GLU A 340 -8.52 -7.57 15.41
CA GLU A 340 -7.11 -7.50 15.02
C GLU A 340 -6.62 -6.05 14.78
N THR A 341 -7.42 -5.23 14.11
CA THR A 341 -7.04 -3.83 13.80
C THR A 341 -7.16 -2.92 15.00
N SER A 342 -8.22 -3.06 15.81
CA SER A 342 -8.46 -2.18 16.96
C SER A 342 -7.44 -2.37 18.09
N SER A 343 -6.78 -3.52 18.11
CA SER A 343 -5.81 -3.92 19.11
C SER A 343 -4.92 -4.97 18.47
N ASN A 344 -3.75 -4.54 18.01
CA ASN A 344 -2.74 -5.48 17.55
C ASN A 344 -2.57 -6.57 18.64
N LEU A 345 -2.43 -7.85 18.26
CA LEU A 345 -2.50 -9.03 19.14
C LEU A 345 -1.65 -8.92 20.42
N TYR A 346 -0.59 -8.10 20.39
CA TYR A 346 0.29 -7.81 21.53
C TYR A 346 -0.05 -6.54 22.34
N ASN A 347 -0.74 -5.55 21.77
CA ASN A 347 -0.93 -4.21 22.37
C ASN A 347 -2.30 -4.04 23.07
N ARG A 348 -2.79 -5.09 23.75
CA ARG A 348 -4.05 -5.03 24.50
C ARG A 348 -4.08 -3.89 25.54
N TRP A 349 -2.93 -3.52 26.09
CA TRP A 349 -2.79 -2.55 27.18
C TRP A 349 -2.65 -1.09 26.71
N GLU A 350 -2.24 -0.87 25.46
CA GLU A 350 -2.03 0.45 24.86
C GLU A 350 -3.18 0.87 23.94
N ALA A 351 -4.18 -0.01 23.75
CA ALA A 351 -5.27 0.24 22.82
C ALA A 351 -6.09 1.49 23.21
N PRO A 352 -6.39 2.38 22.24
CA PRO A 352 -7.16 3.59 22.47
C PRO A 352 -8.56 3.27 23.01
N LYS A 353 -9.20 4.25 23.66
CA LYS A 353 -10.48 4.07 24.37
C LYS A 353 -11.62 3.56 23.45
N SER A 354 -11.56 3.83 22.15
CA SER A 354 -12.48 3.31 21.12
C SER A 354 -12.36 1.78 20.95
N ALA A 355 -11.13 1.24 20.92
CA ALA A 355 -10.87 -0.20 20.85
C ALA A 355 -11.43 -0.97 22.05
N ARG A 356 -11.40 -0.35 23.24
CA ARG A 356 -11.98 -0.95 24.47
C ARG A 356 -13.49 -1.11 24.42
N THR A 357 -14.20 -0.31 23.61
CA THR A 357 -15.67 -0.43 23.49
C THR A 357 -16.05 -1.67 22.67
N PHE A 358 -15.19 -2.10 21.74
CA PHE A 358 -15.39 -3.30 20.91
C PHE A 358 -15.03 -4.59 21.64
N LEU A 359 -14.01 -4.54 22.52
CA LEU A 359 -13.65 -5.64 23.43
C LEU A 359 -14.83 -6.10 24.30
N ASN A 360 -15.82 -5.24 24.57
CA ASN A 360 -17.00 -5.61 25.35
C ASN A 360 -17.89 -6.69 24.68
N ASN A 361 -17.73 -6.95 23.37
CA ASN A 361 -18.54 -7.95 22.65
C ASN A 361 -17.76 -9.23 22.33
N ILE A 362 -16.50 -9.36 22.76
CA ILE A 362 -15.69 -10.54 22.43
C ILE A 362 -16.24 -11.81 23.08
N ASP A 363 -16.75 -11.71 24.31
CA ASP A 363 -17.36 -12.83 25.02
C ASP A 363 -18.62 -13.32 24.29
N GLU A 364 -19.42 -12.40 23.76
CA GLU A 364 -20.62 -12.72 22.99
C GLU A 364 -20.25 -13.36 21.64
N ALA A 365 -19.20 -12.84 20.97
CA ALA A 365 -18.67 -13.44 19.75
C ALA A 365 -18.15 -14.86 20.00
N ILE A 366 -17.41 -15.09 21.10
CA ILE A 366 -16.95 -16.42 21.53
C ILE A 366 -18.14 -17.33 21.79
N ARG A 367 -19.16 -16.87 22.54
CA ARG A 367 -20.37 -17.65 22.82
C ARG A 367 -21.07 -18.10 21.53
N ILE A 368 -21.21 -17.20 20.56
CA ILE A 368 -21.79 -17.50 19.26
C ILE A 368 -20.91 -18.50 18.50
N ALA A 369 -19.59 -18.25 18.41
CA ALA A 369 -18.65 -19.09 17.69
C ALA A 369 -18.64 -20.53 18.25
N GLU A 370 -18.53 -20.67 19.58
CA GLU A 370 -18.57 -21.96 20.28
C GLU A 370 -19.89 -22.70 20.01
N SER A 371 -21.03 -22.01 20.09
CA SER A 371 -22.34 -22.58 19.74
C SER A 371 -22.38 -23.08 18.29
N GLN A 372 -21.83 -22.30 17.34
CA GLN A 372 -21.81 -22.69 15.93
C GLN A 372 -20.86 -23.84 15.63
N THR A 373 -19.82 -24.07 16.45
CA THR A 373 -19.03 -25.32 16.35
C THR A 373 -19.88 -26.57 16.56
N LEU A 374 -21.03 -26.48 17.24
CA LEU A 374 -21.98 -27.58 17.43
C LEU A 374 -23.12 -27.55 16.42
N ASN A 375 -23.60 -26.37 16.03
CA ASN A 375 -24.84 -26.22 15.26
C ASN A 375 -24.65 -26.05 13.73
N ALA A 376 -23.58 -25.41 13.26
CA ALA A 376 -23.36 -25.16 11.84
C ALA A 376 -22.76 -26.36 11.10
N GLN A 377 -22.96 -26.43 9.78
CA GLN A 377 -22.35 -27.45 8.92
C GLN A 377 -20.86 -27.21 8.68
N ASN A 378 -20.43 -25.96 8.43
CA ASN A 378 -19.02 -25.63 8.21
C ASN A 378 -18.26 -25.57 9.55
N LYS A 379 -17.97 -26.75 10.11
CA LYS A 379 -17.23 -26.90 11.38
C LYS A 379 -15.84 -26.30 11.33
N ASN A 380 -15.16 -26.37 10.18
CA ASN A 380 -13.79 -25.88 10.03
C ASN A 380 -13.71 -24.37 10.25
N PHE A 381 -14.57 -23.60 9.59
CA PHE A 381 -14.63 -22.15 9.78
C PHE A 381 -14.89 -21.80 11.24
N TRP A 382 -15.92 -22.38 11.86
CA TRP A 382 -16.29 -22.02 13.23
C TRP A 382 -15.26 -22.47 14.27
N ASN A 383 -14.64 -23.63 14.11
CA ASN A 383 -13.54 -24.07 14.98
C ASN A 383 -12.31 -23.15 14.83
N LEU A 384 -11.98 -22.72 13.60
CA LEU A 384 -10.88 -21.80 13.35
C LEU A 384 -11.16 -20.41 13.96
N ALA A 385 -12.35 -19.85 13.72
CA ALA A 385 -12.80 -18.59 14.31
C ALA A 385 -12.77 -18.62 15.85
N THR A 386 -13.28 -19.71 16.43
CA THR A 386 -13.28 -19.91 17.89
C THR A 386 -11.85 -20.04 18.44
N ALA A 387 -10.98 -20.77 17.76
CA ALA A 387 -9.57 -20.89 18.14
C ALA A 387 -8.86 -19.53 18.10
N PHE A 388 -9.15 -18.72 17.07
CA PHE A 388 -8.60 -17.38 16.95
C PHE A 388 -9.03 -16.49 18.11
N LEU A 389 -10.34 -16.42 18.40
CA LEU A 389 -10.87 -15.59 19.50
C LEU A 389 -10.28 -15.99 20.85
N HIS A 390 -10.14 -17.29 21.13
CA HIS A 390 -9.47 -17.77 22.35
C HIS A 390 -7.99 -17.45 22.39
N THR A 391 -7.28 -17.51 21.25
CA THR A 391 -5.88 -17.07 21.15
C THR A 391 -5.75 -15.60 21.51
N TYR A 392 -6.63 -14.77 20.96
CA TYR A 392 -6.70 -13.35 21.26
C TYR A 392 -7.00 -13.08 22.75
N CYS A 393 -7.86 -13.89 23.36
CA CYS A 393 -8.16 -13.83 24.80
C CYS A 393 -7.10 -14.48 25.71
N LEU A 394 -5.98 -14.97 25.14
CA LEU A 394 -4.90 -15.67 25.85
C LEU A 394 -5.33 -17.00 26.49
N ASP A 395 -6.48 -17.58 26.09
CA ASP A 395 -6.90 -18.93 26.47
C ASP A 395 -6.33 -19.94 25.47
N TYR A 396 -5.01 -20.15 25.54
CA TYR A 396 -4.30 -21.03 24.61
C TYR A 396 -4.74 -22.49 24.71
N GLY A 397 -5.22 -22.92 25.88
CA GLY A 397 -5.76 -24.27 26.08
C GLY A 397 -7.02 -24.51 25.23
N LYS A 398 -7.99 -23.60 25.31
CA LYS A 398 -9.17 -23.66 24.44
C LYS A 398 -8.82 -23.43 22.98
N ALA A 399 -7.93 -22.47 22.69
CA ALA A 399 -7.50 -22.18 21.33
C ALA A 399 -6.98 -23.45 20.63
N LYS A 400 -6.02 -24.16 21.25
CA LYS A 400 -5.49 -25.43 20.74
C LYS A 400 -6.55 -26.52 20.66
N SER A 401 -7.47 -26.60 21.63
CA SER A 401 -8.56 -27.58 21.61
C SER A 401 -9.47 -27.39 20.39
N TYR A 402 -9.90 -26.17 20.10
CA TYR A 402 -10.71 -25.88 18.92
C TYR A 402 -9.91 -26.01 17.61
N LEU A 403 -8.67 -25.54 17.58
CA LEU A 403 -7.79 -25.65 16.41
C LEU A 403 -7.55 -27.11 16.00
N SER A 404 -7.43 -28.01 16.98
CA SER A 404 -7.26 -29.44 16.72
C SER A 404 -8.42 -30.06 15.93
N LYS A 405 -9.64 -29.52 16.09
CA LYS A 405 -10.88 -29.94 15.42
C LYS A 405 -11.04 -29.39 14.00
N VAL A 406 -10.14 -28.52 13.54
CA VAL A 406 -10.13 -28.05 12.15
C VAL A 406 -9.55 -29.16 11.26
N ASN A 407 -10.40 -29.73 10.41
CA ASN A 407 -10.05 -30.79 9.47
C ASN A 407 -9.55 -30.17 8.17
N GLY A 408 -8.32 -30.51 7.75
CA GLY A 408 -7.66 -29.94 6.57
C GLY A 408 -8.19 -30.47 5.24
N SER A 409 -9.49 -30.45 4.98
CA SER A 409 -10.05 -30.95 3.71
C SER A 409 -9.74 -30.06 2.50
N ASN A 410 -9.45 -28.77 2.73
CA ASN A 410 -9.04 -27.78 1.72
C ASN A 410 -7.72 -27.13 2.18
N ASP A 411 -6.81 -26.86 1.25
CA ASP A 411 -5.50 -26.24 1.49
C ASP A 411 -5.59 -24.86 2.16
N LEU A 412 -6.68 -24.12 1.93
CA LEU A 412 -6.95 -22.85 2.62
C LEU A 412 -7.04 -23.03 4.15
N PHE A 413 -7.85 -23.99 4.62
CA PHE A 413 -7.99 -24.27 6.05
C PHE A 413 -6.72 -24.90 6.64
N LYS A 414 -5.98 -25.72 5.89
CA LYS A 414 -4.68 -26.23 6.32
C LYS A 414 -3.71 -25.09 6.58
N SER A 415 -3.60 -24.17 5.62
CA SER A 415 -2.72 -23.00 5.73
C SER A 415 -3.12 -22.11 6.91
N GLN A 416 -4.41 -21.84 7.10
CA GLN A 416 -4.87 -21.01 8.22
C GLN A 416 -4.68 -21.69 9.58
N LYS A 417 -4.90 -23.00 9.67
CA LYS A 417 -4.65 -23.78 10.89
C LYS A 417 -3.18 -23.72 11.29
N ASP A 418 -2.29 -23.89 10.33
CA ASP A 418 -0.85 -23.89 10.53
C ASP A 418 -0.33 -22.49 10.89
N LEU A 419 -0.84 -21.43 10.25
CA LEU A 419 -0.55 -20.05 10.63
C LEU A 419 -0.96 -19.75 12.08
N LEU A 420 -2.21 -20.07 12.46
CA LEU A 420 -2.69 -19.83 13.82
C LEU A 420 -1.92 -20.68 14.85
N SER A 421 -1.54 -21.91 14.51
CA SER A 421 -0.67 -22.73 15.36
C SER A 421 0.70 -22.08 15.56
N THR A 422 1.28 -21.53 14.49
CA THR A 422 2.57 -20.81 14.54
C THR A 422 2.48 -19.60 15.46
N ILE A 423 1.41 -18.82 15.33
CA ILE A 423 1.14 -17.66 16.19
C ILE A 423 1.06 -18.10 17.66
N ILE A 424 0.25 -19.11 17.98
CA ILE A 424 0.10 -19.63 19.34
C ILE A 424 1.47 -20.05 19.92
N ASP A 425 2.28 -20.80 19.15
CA ASP A 425 3.59 -21.25 19.63
C ASP A 425 4.55 -20.09 19.93
N ILE A 426 4.43 -18.96 19.22
CA ILE A 426 5.25 -17.76 19.45
C ILE A 426 4.77 -16.99 20.69
N VAL A 427 3.45 -16.82 20.85
CA VAL A 427 2.86 -15.91 21.85
C VAL A 427 2.55 -16.55 23.20
N GLU A 428 2.29 -17.87 23.25
CA GLU A 428 1.93 -18.57 24.48
C GLU A 428 3.06 -18.64 25.53
N PRO A 429 4.33 -18.88 25.16
CA PRO A 429 5.39 -18.97 26.16
C PRO A 429 5.55 -17.64 26.92
N ALA A 430 5.50 -17.69 28.26
CA ALA A 430 5.64 -16.51 29.10
C ALA A 430 7.02 -15.83 28.99
N THR A 431 8.05 -16.58 28.63
CA THR A 431 9.43 -16.11 28.49
C THR A 431 10.00 -16.48 27.12
N PHE A 432 10.80 -15.59 26.55
CA PHE A 432 11.52 -15.84 25.29
C PHE A 432 13.02 -16.13 25.51
N SER A 433 13.60 -16.97 24.65
CA SER A 433 15.03 -17.30 24.69
C SER A 433 15.56 -17.62 23.29
N GLU A 434 16.88 -17.58 23.14
CA GLU A 434 17.59 -18.06 21.94
C GLU A 434 17.20 -19.49 21.57
N GLU A 435 17.13 -20.38 22.56
CA GLU A 435 16.76 -21.79 22.33
C GLU A 435 15.32 -21.91 21.82
N LEU A 436 14.39 -21.15 22.39
CA LEU A 436 13.00 -21.11 21.94
C LEU A 436 12.90 -20.54 20.52
N ALA A 437 13.61 -19.47 20.20
CA ALA A 437 13.64 -18.90 18.85
C ALA A 437 14.09 -19.93 17.81
N ASN A 438 15.14 -20.70 18.11
CA ASN A 438 15.63 -21.76 17.24
C ASN A 438 14.61 -22.89 17.07
N LYS A 439 13.96 -23.34 18.15
CA LYS A 439 12.89 -24.37 18.08
C LYS A 439 11.69 -23.90 17.27
N LEU A 440 11.28 -22.64 17.41
CA LEU A 440 10.18 -22.05 16.64
C LEU A 440 10.51 -22.00 15.15
N PHE A 441 11.73 -21.58 14.80
CA PHE A 441 12.19 -21.57 13.43
C PHE A 441 12.24 -22.99 12.84
N GLU A 442 12.80 -23.96 13.55
CA GLU A 442 12.85 -25.35 13.08
C GLU A 442 11.47 -25.96 12.85
N LYS A 443 10.48 -25.57 13.64
CA LYS A 443 9.11 -26.04 13.53
C LYS A 443 8.35 -25.36 12.38
N HIS A 444 8.60 -24.07 12.15
CA HIS A 444 7.75 -23.19 11.33
C HIS A 444 8.49 -22.40 10.25
N GLU A 445 9.66 -22.89 9.81
CA GLU A 445 10.58 -22.21 8.87
C GLU A 445 9.87 -21.52 7.70
N ASN A 446 8.95 -22.21 7.03
CA ASN A 446 8.23 -21.71 5.85
C ASN A 446 7.32 -20.50 6.11
N ARG A 447 7.05 -20.18 7.38
CA ARG A 447 6.16 -19.08 7.81
C ARG A 447 6.90 -17.84 8.27
N PHE A 448 8.22 -17.93 8.51
CA PHE A 448 8.99 -16.81 9.07
C PHE A 448 9.15 -15.61 8.14
N SER A 449 8.80 -15.77 6.86
CA SER A 449 8.71 -14.66 5.89
C SER A 449 7.33 -13.99 5.87
N GLU A 450 6.32 -14.55 6.54
CA GLU A 450 4.99 -13.95 6.59
C GLU A 450 4.99 -12.72 7.50
N PRO A 451 4.44 -11.57 7.05
CA PRO A 451 4.52 -10.31 7.78
C PRO A 451 4.11 -10.38 9.26
N ILE A 452 3.02 -11.11 9.58
CA ILE A 452 2.57 -11.25 10.96
C ILE A 452 3.59 -12.04 11.79
N ILE A 453 4.11 -13.15 11.28
CA ILE A 453 5.10 -13.96 11.99
C ILE A 453 6.39 -13.18 12.22
N THR A 454 6.87 -12.47 11.19
CA THR A 454 7.99 -11.55 11.28
C THR A 454 7.77 -10.52 12.39
N GLU A 455 6.62 -9.85 12.42
CA GLU A 455 6.30 -8.85 13.44
C GLU A 455 6.32 -9.43 14.86
N LEU A 456 5.66 -10.56 15.08
CA LEU A 456 5.64 -11.22 16.39
C LEU A 456 7.05 -11.62 16.81
N MET A 457 7.83 -12.23 15.91
CA MET A 457 9.20 -12.64 16.19
C MET A 457 10.13 -11.47 16.48
N VAL A 458 9.99 -10.34 15.78
CA VAL A 458 10.76 -9.11 16.07
C VAL A 458 10.50 -8.64 17.48
N ARG A 459 9.23 -8.57 17.91
CA ARG A 459 8.88 -8.18 19.28
C ARG A 459 9.51 -9.12 20.31
N ARG A 460 9.42 -10.43 20.06
CA ARG A 460 9.99 -11.46 20.96
C ARG A 460 11.52 -11.40 21.05
N LEU A 461 12.21 -11.16 19.95
CA LEU A 461 13.66 -10.91 19.95
C LEU A 461 14.03 -9.64 20.73
N GLY A 462 13.12 -8.65 20.80
CA GLY A 462 13.29 -7.44 21.60
C GLY A 462 13.30 -7.72 23.10
N GLU A 463 12.53 -8.70 23.59
CA GLU A 463 12.50 -9.10 25.00
C GLU A 463 13.86 -9.60 25.51
N ILE A 464 14.69 -10.14 24.61
CA ILE A 464 16.05 -10.61 24.90
C ILE A 464 17.14 -9.66 24.36
N ASN A 465 16.75 -8.44 23.95
CA ASN A 465 17.64 -7.41 23.40
C ASN A 465 18.50 -7.89 22.22
N ALA A 466 17.98 -8.78 21.37
CA ALA A 466 18.68 -9.32 20.19
C ALA A 466 18.48 -8.41 18.96
N LYS A 467 18.96 -7.16 19.04
CA LYS A 467 18.70 -6.11 18.04
C LYS A 467 19.25 -6.44 16.65
N GLY A 468 20.41 -7.09 16.58
CA GLY A 468 21.00 -7.56 15.32
C GLY A 468 20.08 -8.57 14.60
N LYS A 469 19.50 -9.51 15.34
CA LYS A 469 18.54 -10.48 14.79
C LYS A 469 17.21 -9.83 14.40
N GLN A 470 16.72 -8.86 15.20
CA GLN A 470 15.55 -8.05 14.83
C GLN A 470 15.76 -7.34 13.49
N ARG A 471 16.94 -6.75 13.30
CA ARG A 471 17.29 -6.04 12.06
C ARG A 471 17.36 -6.96 10.85
N LEU A 472 18.08 -8.09 10.97
CA LEU A 472 18.16 -9.07 9.88
C LEU A 472 16.76 -9.57 9.50
N LEU A 473 15.90 -9.83 10.48
CA LEU A 473 14.55 -10.31 10.26
C LEU A 473 13.66 -9.30 9.49
N THR A 474 13.75 -8.00 9.79
CA THR A 474 12.89 -6.97 9.16
C THR A 474 13.43 -6.39 7.87
N SER A 475 14.71 -6.06 7.82
CA SER A 475 15.29 -5.23 6.76
C SER A 475 16.61 -5.77 6.20
N GLY A 476 17.06 -6.94 6.67
CA GLY A 476 18.34 -7.51 6.26
C GLY A 476 19.51 -6.59 6.63
N ILE A 477 20.43 -6.43 5.68
CA ILE A 477 21.60 -5.53 5.78
C ILE A 477 21.38 -4.19 5.05
N GLY A 478 20.21 -3.97 4.46
CA GLY A 478 19.91 -2.69 3.80
C GLY A 478 19.69 -1.56 4.81
N GLY A 479 19.73 -0.31 4.36
CA GLY A 479 19.41 0.89 5.16
C GLY A 479 20.60 1.54 5.87
N GLU A 480 20.51 2.86 6.05
CA GLU A 480 21.57 3.73 6.58
C GLU A 480 21.28 4.12 8.04
N GLU A 481 22.28 4.72 8.72
CA GLU A 481 22.12 5.35 10.05
C GLU A 481 21.66 4.44 11.19
N ILE A 482 22.14 3.19 11.19
CA ILE A 482 21.87 2.25 12.27
C ILE A 482 22.87 2.45 13.41
N ASP A 483 22.43 2.24 14.66
CA ASP A 483 23.30 2.17 15.82
C ASP A 483 24.46 1.16 15.57
N PRO A 484 25.74 1.58 15.73
CA PRO A 484 26.89 0.69 15.57
C PRO A 484 26.78 -0.62 16.37
N GLN A 485 26.13 -0.61 17.54
CA GLN A 485 25.95 -1.82 18.35
C GLN A 485 25.19 -2.92 17.58
N ILE A 486 24.21 -2.55 16.76
CA ILE A 486 23.41 -3.51 15.97
C ILE A 486 24.30 -4.18 14.92
N TRP A 487 25.18 -3.43 14.26
CA TRP A 487 26.14 -3.99 13.32
C TRP A 487 27.19 -4.88 13.99
N GLU A 488 27.65 -4.52 15.18
CA GLU A 488 28.55 -5.35 15.98
C GLU A 488 27.89 -6.70 16.33
N GLU A 489 26.62 -6.71 16.70
CA GLU A 489 25.84 -7.94 16.93
C GLU A 489 25.73 -8.80 15.66
N ILE A 490 25.44 -8.19 14.50
CA ILE A 490 25.35 -8.90 13.21
C ILE A 490 26.72 -9.49 12.82
N ILE A 491 27.81 -8.73 12.99
CA ILE A 491 29.17 -9.21 12.71
C ILE A 491 29.56 -10.35 13.65
N ALA A 492 29.23 -10.25 14.95
CA ALA A 492 29.46 -11.31 15.91
C ALA A 492 28.69 -12.59 15.52
N LEU A 493 27.45 -12.44 15.06
CA LEU A 493 26.65 -13.54 14.54
C LEU A 493 27.28 -14.16 13.29
N ALA A 494 27.71 -13.35 12.31
CA ALA A 494 28.37 -13.83 11.09
C ALA A 494 29.67 -14.59 11.38
N LYS A 495 30.45 -14.17 12.39
CA LYS A 495 31.69 -14.82 12.82
C LYS A 495 31.49 -16.07 13.69
N LYS A 496 30.29 -16.30 14.23
CA LYS A 496 29.98 -17.44 15.09
C LYS A 496 30.24 -18.76 14.34
N SER A 497 31.07 -19.65 14.91
CA SER A 497 31.47 -20.92 14.27
C SER A 497 30.34 -21.96 14.25
N SER A 498 29.54 -22.03 15.31
CA SER A 498 28.37 -22.91 15.41
C SER A 498 27.08 -22.08 15.37
N LYS A 499 26.50 -21.94 14.17
CA LYS A 499 25.25 -21.23 13.94
C LYS A 499 24.07 -22.19 13.96
N SER A 500 22.96 -21.79 14.59
CA SER A 500 21.68 -22.50 14.48
C SER A 500 21.12 -22.39 13.05
N LYS A 501 20.09 -23.19 12.73
CA LYS A 501 19.37 -23.07 11.45
C LYS A 501 18.77 -21.68 11.25
N PHE A 502 18.18 -21.11 12.31
CA PHE A 502 17.60 -19.76 12.27
C PHE A 502 18.66 -18.70 11.98
N GLU A 503 19.81 -18.79 12.63
CA GLU A 503 20.92 -17.85 12.44
C GLU A 503 21.51 -17.91 11.03
N LYS A 504 21.60 -19.11 10.43
CA LYS A 504 22.01 -19.27 9.04
C LYS A 504 21.00 -18.62 8.10
N TRP A 505 19.72 -18.94 8.28
CA TRP A 505 18.65 -18.36 7.46
C TRP A 505 18.61 -16.84 7.52
N LEU A 506 18.78 -16.23 8.70
CA LEU A 506 18.83 -14.77 8.85
C LEU A 506 19.97 -14.12 8.05
N LEU A 507 21.10 -14.82 7.87
CA LEU A 507 22.27 -14.33 7.14
C LEU A 507 22.24 -14.63 5.63
N GLU A 508 21.26 -15.41 5.18
CA GLU A 508 21.22 -15.92 3.79
C GLU A 508 19.94 -15.50 3.04
N LYS A 509 18.85 -15.15 3.77
CA LYS A 509 17.53 -14.91 3.18
C LYS A 509 17.47 -13.80 2.12
N ASP A 510 18.34 -12.80 2.23
CA ASP A 510 18.42 -11.66 1.31
C ASP A 510 19.71 -11.69 0.45
N GLY A 511 20.41 -12.83 0.43
CA GLY A 511 21.75 -12.98 -0.13
C GLY A 511 22.79 -13.30 0.94
N GLU A 512 23.91 -13.88 0.54
CA GLU A 512 25.01 -14.21 1.45
C GLU A 512 25.65 -12.91 1.98
N VAL A 513 25.66 -12.76 3.31
CA VAL A 513 26.24 -11.59 3.97
C VAL A 513 27.76 -11.65 3.96
N ASP A 514 28.41 -10.68 3.30
CA ASP A 514 29.86 -10.53 3.30
C ASP A 514 30.35 -9.77 4.56
N LEU A 515 31.33 -10.33 5.26
CA LEU A 515 31.97 -9.67 6.41
C LEU A 515 32.59 -8.33 6.03
N LYS A 516 33.12 -8.18 4.81
CA LYS A 516 33.69 -6.91 4.37
C LYS A 516 32.60 -5.85 4.24
N GLU A 517 31.46 -6.20 3.65
CA GLU A 517 30.28 -5.34 3.55
C GLU A 517 29.74 -4.95 4.93
N LEU A 518 29.59 -5.89 5.87
CA LEU A 518 29.19 -5.58 7.24
C LEU A 518 30.14 -4.62 7.96
N ASN A 519 31.46 -4.82 7.81
CA ASN A 519 32.44 -3.89 8.40
C ASN A 519 32.36 -2.50 7.76
N ASN A 520 32.06 -2.41 6.46
CA ASN A 520 31.81 -1.13 5.79
C ASN A 520 30.55 -0.46 6.38
N HIS A 521 29.43 -1.17 6.56
CA HIS A 521 28.23 -0.62 7.19
C HIS A 521 28.46 -0.18 8.65
N LEU A 522 29.20 -0.97 9.44
CA LEU A 522 29.62 -0.59 10.79
C LEU A 522 30.48 0.68 10.75
N GLY A 523 31.43 0.75 9.81
CA GLY A 523 32.29 1.91 9.60
C GLY A 523 31.50 3.18 9.23
N MET A 524 30.52 3.06 8.33
CA MET A 524 29.59 4.15 7.99
C MET A 524 28.80 4.60 9.22
N SER A 525 28.32 3.66 10.02
CA SER A 525 27.57 3.97 11.25
C SER A 525 28.42 4.71 12.28
N TYR A 526 29.70 4.33 12.43
CA TYR A 526 30.62 5.09 13.27
C TYR A 526 30.90 6.49 12.73
N PHE A 527 31.01 6.65 11.41
CA PHE A 527 31.16 7.95 10.76
C PHE A 527 29.94 8.85 11.01
N TYR A 528 28.74 8.31 10.87
CA TYR A 528 27.48 8.96 11.20
C TYR A 528 27.41 9.42 12.65
N ASN A 529 27.93 8.61 13.58
CA ASN A 529 28.04 8.97 15.00
C ASN A 529 29.28 9.84 15.35
N GLY A 530 29.96 10.42 14.34
CA GLY A 530 31.10 11.33 14.54
C GLY A 530 32.42 10.67 14.93
N ASN A 531 32.50 9.33 14.93
CA ASN A 531 33.72 8.59 15.24
C ASN A 531 34.52 8.27 13.97
N ILE A 532 35.19 9.29 13.45
CA ILE A 532 36.01 9.20 12.22
C ILE A 532 37.11 8.14 12.33
N GLU A 533 37.76 8.01 13.49
CA GLU A 533 38.88 7.08 13.65
C GLU A 533 38.43 5.62 13.51
N LYS A 534 37.34 5.23 14.19
CA LYS A 534 36.76 3.89 14.04
C LYS A 534 36.25 3.67 12.62
N ALA A 535 35.55 4.64 12.04
CA ALA A 535 35.09 4.57 10.66
C ALA A 535 36.25 4.31 9.69
N ASN A 536 37.34 5.06 9.83
CA ASN A 536 38.54 4.87 9.02
C ASN A 536 39.21 3.52 9.26
N SER A 537 39.15 2.94 10.46
CA SER A 537 39.71 1.61 10.70
C SER A 537 38.91 0.48 10.04
N LEU A 538 37.59 0.65 9.88
CA LEU A 538 36.66 -0.39 9.47
C LEU A 538 36.30 -0.34 7.99
N VAL A 539 36.14 0.86 7.42
CA VAL A 539 35.90 1.02 5.98
C VAL A 539 37.18 0.64 5.25
N THR A 540 37.13 -0.42 4.44
CA THR A 540 38.30 -0.91 3.68
C THR A 540 38.26 -0.52 2.20
N SER A 541 37.06 -0.32 1.66
CA SER A 541 36.81 0.22 0.32
C SER A 541 35.45 0.89 0.29
N SER A 542 35.26 1.86 -0.60
CA SER A 542 33.98 2.53 -0.84
C SER A 542 33.81 2.80 -2.33
N ASP A 543 32.60 2.66 -2.86
CA ASP A 543 32.27 3.08 -4.22
C ASP A 543 31.85 4.55 -4.30
N ILE A 544 31.77 5.22 -3.14
CA ILE A 544 31.44 6.63 -3.02
C ILE A 544 32.67 7.45 -3.44
N ASN A 545 32.50 8.18 -4.53
CA ASN A 545 33.47 9.14 -5.03
C ASN A 545 32.96 10.55 -4.76
N LEU A 546 33.78 11.33 -4.06
CA LEU A 546 33.51 12.72 -3.71
C LEU A 546 34.41 13.62 -4.55
N ASN A 547 33.98 14.87 -4.73
CA ASN A 547 34.88 15.91 -5.20
C ASN A 547 35.48 16.59 -3.96
N ALA A 548 36.82 16.71 -3.90
CA ALA A 548 37.48 17.22 -2.70
C ALA A 548 37.19 18.70 -2.45
N LYS A 549 36.88 19.48 -3.50
CA LYS A 549 36.39 20.85 -3.34
C LYS A 549 35.04 20.85 -2.63
N CYS A 550 34.12 20.03 -3.12
CA CYS A 550 32.80 19.87 -2.52
C CYS A 550 32.87 19.35 -1.08
N ALA A 551 33.88 18.55 -0.76
CA ALA A 551 34.03 17.93 0.54
C ALA A 551 34.70 18.82 1.59
N PHE A 552 35.73 19.60 1.26
CA PHE A 552 36.55 20.30 2.26
C PHE A 552 36.60 21.82 2.09
N CYS A 553 36.15 22.34 0.95
CA CYS A 553 36.11 23.78 0.70
C CYS A 553 34.80 24.40 1.21
N TYR A 554 34.77 25.73 1.17
CA TYR A 554 33.57 26.51 1.47
C TYR A 554 33.22 27.44 0.29
N THR A 555 31.98 27.89 0.20
CA THR A 555 31.55 28.91 -0.77
C THR A 555 30.78 30.03 -0.09
N ILE A 556 30.92 31.25 -0.60
CA ILE A 556 30.04 32.36 -0.22
C ILE A 556 28.72 32.30 -1.01
N GLY A 557 28.72 31.70 -2.22
CA GLY A 557 27.60 31.73 -3.16
C GLY A 557 26.44 30.79 -2.83
N HIS A 558 26.69 29.65 -2.17
CA HIS A 558 25.65 28.68 -1.77
C HIS A 558 24.64 29.27 -0.77
N ILE A 559 24.97 30.41 -0.18
CA ILE A 559 24.21 31.10 0.87
C ILE A 559 22.98 31.86 0.34
N ILE A 560 22.88 32.16 -0.96
CA ILE A 560 21.78 32.99 -1.47
C ILE A 560 20.68 32.18 -2.21
N TYR A 561 20.99 31.12 -2.96
CA TYR A 561 20.02 30.63 -3.96
C TYR A 561 19.69 29.12 -3.98
N ASN A 562 20.27 28.25 -3.15
CA ASN A 562 20.03 26.78 -3.25
C ASN A 562 20.13 26.27 -4.71
N GLY A 563 21.06 26.80 -5.51
CA GLY A 563 21.24 26.45 -6.93
C GLY A 563 22.45 25.53 -7.14
N SER A 564 22.45 24.78 -8.27
CA SER A 564 23.57 23.91 -8.68
C SER A 564 24.86 24.70 -8.90
N GLU A 565 26.00 24.13 -8.50
CA GLU A 565 27.27 24.84 -8.51
C GLU A 565 28.00 24.82 -9.86
N ASP A 566 28.66 25.95 -10.14
CA ASP A 566 29.93 25.99 -10.82
C ASP A 566 31.04 25.83 -9.76
N GLU A 567 31.73 24.68 -9.81
CA GLU A 567 32.83 24.30 -8.91
C GLU A 567 34.03 25.27 -8.94
N SER A 568 34.06 26.21 -9.88
CA SER A 568 35.05 27.29 -9.96
C SER A 568 34.95 28.30 -8.80
N THR A 569 33.83 28.30 -8.06
CA THR A 569 33.52 29.30 -7.03
C THR A 569 33.90 28.90 -5.60
N PHE A 570 34.44 27.68 -5.40
CA PHE A 570 34.92 27.21 -4.10
C PHE A 570 36.27 27.80 -3.72
N TYR A 571 36.34 28.27 -2.48
CA TYR A 571 37.60 28.61 -1.85
C TYR A 571 38.27 27.34 -1.33
N ASN A 572 39.34 26.93 -1.99
CA ASN A 572 40.14 25.75 -1.64
C ASN A 572 41.36 26.07 -0.77
N ASP A 573 41.25 27.17 -0.02
CA ASP A 573 42.27 27.62 0.91
C ASP A 573 42.64 26.50 1.88
N TYR A 574 43.93 26.40 2.20
CA TYR A 574 44.49 25.50 3.21
C TYR A 574 44.41 24.00 2.89
N ILE A 575 43.65 23.53 1.90
CA ILE A 575 43.56 22.09 1.56
C ILE A 575 44.95 21.52 1.25
N GLN A 576 45.67 22.12 0.30
CA GLN A 576 47.01 21.62 -0.07
C GLN A 576 48.03 21.79 1.07
N GLU A 577 47.89 22.87 1.85
CA GLU A 577 48.76 23.15 3.01
C GLU A 577 48.61 22.10 4.12
N ILE A 578 47.37 21.68 4.41
CA ILE A 578 47.02 20.86 5.58
C ILE A 578 46.91 19.37 5.21
N MET A 579 46.37 19.08 4.04
CA MET A 579 46.09 17.71 3.57
C MET A 579 47.13 17.18 2.58
N GLY A 580 48.03 18.04 2.07
CA GLY A 580 49.01 17.69 1.03
C GLY A 580 48.40 17.60 -0.37
N ASN A 581 49.04 16.87 -1.28
CA ASN A 581 48.66 16.72 -2.70
C ASN A 581 47.34 15.95 -2.89
N VAL A 582 46.21 16.56 -2.54
CA VAL A 582 44.86 16.02 -2.75
C VAL A 582 44.37 16.41 -4.13
N SER A 583 43.84 15.46 -4.90
CA SER A 583 43.14 15.74 -6.15
C SER A 583 41.82 16.45 -5.86
N PHE A 584 41.58 17.56 -6.56
CA PHE A 584 40.35 18.32 -6.40
C PHE A 584 39.14 17.69 -7.08
N GLU A 585 39.35 16.86 -8.10
CA GLU A 585 38.27 16.35 -8.97
C GLU A 585 37.67 15.04 -8.44
N ASN A 586 38.47 14.19 -7.79
CA ASN A 586 38.00 12.92 -7.27
C ASN A 586 38.79 12.47 -6.03
N ILE A 587 38.07 12.21 -4.95
CA ILE A 587 38.56 11.59 -3.73
C ILE A 587 37.60 10.46 -3.33
N ASN A 588 38.13 9.25 -3.22
CA ASN A 588 37.35 8.12 -2.72
C ASN A 588 36.96 8.38 -1.25
N PHE A 589 35.77 7.98 -0.83
CA PHE A 589 35.34 8.21 0.56
C PHE A 589 36.28 7.60 1.60
N LYS A 590 36.93 6.46 1.29
CA LYS A 590 37.98 5.90 2.15
C LYS A 590 39.19 6.84 2.33
N ASP A 591 39.62 7.47 1.25
CA ASP A 591 40.70 8.44 1.29
C ASP A 591 40.24 9.69 2.05
N ALA A 592 39.00 10.13 1.83
CA ALA A 592 38.39 11.23 2.58
C ALA A 592 38.38 10.95 4.10
N LEU A 593 38.00 9.74 4.54
CA LEU A 593 38.09 9.32 5.95
C LEU A 593 39.53 9.37 6.48
N SER A 594 40.50 8.97 5.65
CA SER A 594 41.93 9.05 6.02
C SER A 594 42.38 10.50 6.19
N HIS A 595 41.92 11.41 5.34
CA HIS A 595 42.17 12.85 5.49
C HIS A 595 41.45 13.45 6.69
N LEU A 596 40.18 13.09 6.94
CA LEU A 596 39.45 13.52 8.13
C LEU A 596 40.13 13.06 9.43
N SER A 597 40.63 11.82 9.48
CA SER A 597 41.37 11.32 10.63
C SER A 597 42.68 12.09 10.86
N LYS A 598 43.38 12.47 9.78
CA LYS A 598 44.58 13.33 9.87
C LYS A 598 44.21 14.74 10.36
N LEU A 599 43.14 15.32 9.82
CA LEU A 599 42.64 16.64 10.23
C LEU A 599 42.26 16.65 11.70
N LEU A 600 41.58 15.61 12.19
CA LEU A 600 41.20 15.47 13.60
C LEU A 600 42.43 15.48 14.53
N LYS A 601 43.47 14.73 14.18
CA LYS A 601 44.74 14.74 14.96
C LYS A 601 45.45 16.08 14.90
N GLN A 602 45.40 16.77 13.75
CA GLN A 602 46.02 18.09 13.62
C GLN A 602 45.22 19.17 14.35
N SER A 603 43.89 19.05 14.44
CA SER A 603 43.05 20.00 15.17
C SER A 603 43.31 19.96 16.67
N GLU A 604 43.74 18.84 17.25
CA GLU A 604 44.09 18.76 18.69
C GLU A 604 45.25 19.68 19.11
N GLY A 605 46.07 20.13 18.15
CA GLY A 605 47.14 21.09 18.40
C GLY A 605 46.66 22.52 18.72
N SER A 606 47.61 23.45 18.75
CA SER A 606 47.36 24.88 19.02
C SER A 606 47.82 25.78 17.86
N GLY A 607 47.23 26.97 17.77
CA GLY A 607 47.60 28.00 16.79
C GLY A 607 46.98 27.79 15.40
N ASP A 608 47.40 28.61 14.44
CA ASP A 608 46.72 28.76 13.14
C ASP A 608 46.66 27.45 12.34
N LYS A 609 47.65 26.56 12.46
CA LYS A 609 47.62 25.24 11.79
C LYS A 609 46.48 24.36 12.32
N ALA A 610 46.29 24.31 13.64
CA ALA A 610 45.20 23.57 14.25
C ALA A 610 43.84 24.23 13.98
N ALA A 611 43.81 25.57 13.89
CA ALA A 611 42.62 26.30 13.47
C ALA A 611 42.21 25.98 12.02
N LYS A 612 43.16 25.93 11.08
CA LYS A 612 42.90 25.53 9.68
C LYS A 612 42.39 24.09 9.59
N ALA A 613 42.96 23.16 10.34
CA ALA A 613 42.50 21.77 10.39
C ALA A 613 41.06 21.67 10.93
N SER A 614 40.75 22.40 12.01
CA SER A 614 39.40 22.48 12.58
C SER A 614 38.41 23.12 11.58
N PHE A 615 38.83 24.15 10.85
CA PHE A 615 38.01 24.80 9.82
C PHE A 615 37.65 23.85 8.67
N LEU A 616 38.62 23.07 8.16
CA LEU A 616 38.36 22.07 7.11
C LEU A 616 37.45 20.92 7.58
N LEU A 617 37.55 20.52 8.86
CA LEU A 617 36.58 19.57 9.46
C LEU A 617 35.16 20.17 9.48
N GLY A 618 35.03 21.44 9.89
CA GLY A 618 33.76 22.15 9.88
C GLY A 618 33.13 22.21 8.50
N ASN A 619 33.92 22.54 7.47
CA ASN A 619 33.45 22.59 6.07
C ASN A 619 32.89 21.24 5.62
N PHE A 620 33.59 20.16 5.93
CA PHE A 620 33.15 18.81 5.57
C PHE A 620 31.79 18.47 6.20
N TYR A 621 31.65 18.65 7.51
CA TYR A 621 30.40 18.37 8.20
C TYR A 621 29.25 19.27 7.73
N TYR A 622 29.54 20.52 7.40
CA TYR A 622 28.54 21.45 6.85
C TYR A 622 28.05 21.01 5.47
N ASN A 623 28.97 20.71 4.54
CA ASN A 623 28.62 20.39 3.15
C ASN A 623 27.83 19.08 2.99
N PHE A 624 28.08 18.11 3.87
CA PHE A 624 27.37 16.82 3.91
C PHE A 624 26.26 16.76 4.97
N GLY A 625 26.03 17.84 5.71
CA GLY A 625 24.98 17.94 6.71
C GLY A 625 23.57 18.07 6.14
N SER A 626 22.56 18.00 7.01
CA SER A 626 21.14 17.93 6.64
C SER A 626 20.64 19.04 5.70
N LYS A 627 21.33 20.18 5.62
CA LYS A 627 21.05 21.31 4.72
C LYS A 627 22.13 21.59 3.67
N GLY A 628 23.27 20.88 3.71
CA GLY A 628 24.34 21.00 2.72
C GLY A 628 23.91 20.47 1.34
N TYR A 629 24.46 21.03 0.26
CA TYR A 629 24.14 20.61 -1.11
C TYR A 629 24.46 19.14 -1.36
N TYR A 630 25.54 18.65 -0.74
CA TYR A 630 26.15 17.36 -1.02
C TYR A 630 25.66 16.24 -0.11
N ARG A 631 24.68 16.49 0.76
CA ARG A 631 24.07 15.51 1.68
C ARG A 631 23.64 14.20 1.04
N TRP A 632 23.16 14.24 -0.22
CA TRP A 632 22.72 13.06 -0.96
C TRP A 632 23.87 12.13 -1.38
N ARG A 633 25.13 12.61 -1.37
CA ARG A 633 26.30 11.80 -1.78
C ARG A 633 26.80 10.82 -0.73
N ILE A 634 26.52 11.07 0.55
CA ILE A 634 26.86 10.18 1.68
C ILE A 634 25.58 9.80 2.45
N ALA A 635 24.42 10.16 1.90
CA ALA A 635 23.07 9.84 2.36
C ALA A 635 22.90 9.93 3.89
N TYR A 636 23.09 11.14 4.40
CA TYR A 636 23.02 11.44 5.84
C TYR A 636 21.91 12.42 6.16
N SER A 637 21.16 12.13 7.21
CA SER A 637 19.99 12.85 7.72
C SER A 637 20.21 13.50 9.10
N GLY A 638 21.30 13.16 9.81
CA GLY A 638 21.57 13.67 11.16
C GLY A 638 21.97 15.16 11.25
N GLU A 639 22.03 15.66 12.49
CA GLU A 639 22.27 17.08 12.83
C GLU A 639 23.74 17.53 12.68
N TYR A 640 24.39 17.33 11.53
CA TYR A 640 25.77 17.79 11.33
C TYR A 640 25.95 19.32 11.42
N GLY A 641 24.89 20.13 11.39
CA GLY A 641 24.99 21.56 11.70
C GLY A 641 25.60 21.81 13.10
N THR A 642 25.28 20.95 14.08
CA THR A 642 25.87 21.02 15.43
C THR A 642 27.35 20.61 15.44
N VAL A 643 27.73 19.60 14.65
CA VAL A 643 29.11 19.11 14.52
C VAL A 643 29.98 20.11 13.76
N ALA A 644 29.47 20.71 12.69
CA ALA A 644 30.14 21.77 11.95
C ALA A 644 30.38 22.99 12.85
N THR A 645 29.35 23.43 13.58
CA THR A 645 29.46 24.54 14.55
C THR A 645 30.52 24.26 15.60
N LYS A 646 30.57 23.04 16.17
CA LYS A 646 31.62 22.63 17.11
C LYS A 646 33.03 22.87 16.54
N TYR A 647 33.30 22.35 15.34
CA TYR A 647 34.63 22.48 14.74
C TYR A 647 34.97 23.90 14.31
N TYR A 648 33.98 24.69 13.86
CA TYR A 648 34.24 26.10 13.59
C TYR A 648 34.48 26.93 14.86
N SER A 649 33.77 26.66 15.96
CA SER A 649 34.04 27.31 17.26
C SER A 649 35.43 26.94 17.77
N GLU A 650 35.82 25.67 17.61
CA GLU A 650 37.16 25.18 17.93
C GLU A 650 38.23 25.87 17.06
N ALA A 651 37.96 26.07 15.78
CA ALA A 651 38.82 26.85 14.89
C ALA A 651 38.96 28.31 15.36
N LEU A 652 37.86 28.95 15.75
CA LEU A 652 37.84 30.34 16.23
C LEU A 652 38.65 30.53 17.52
N ASN A 653 38.61 29.54 18.42
CA ASN A 653 39.36 29.59 19.67
C ASN A 653 40.88 29.39 19.47
N LYS A 654 41.29 28.82 18.33
CA LYS A 654 42.68 28.49 18.03
C LYS A 654 43.36 29.45 17.07
N VAL A 655 42.57 30.17 16.26
CA VAL A 655 43.12 31.18 15.34
C VAL A 655 43.68 32.34 16.15
N SER A 656 44.93 32.68 15.86
CA SER A 656 45.72 33.64 16.64
C SER A 656 46.08 34.86 15.79
N ASN A 657 46.75 34.65 14.67
CA ASN A 657 47.33 35.73 13.86
C ASN A 657 46.74 35.84 12.45
N ASP A 658 46.13 34.76 11.94
CA ASP A 658 45.50 34.74 10.61
C ASP A 658 44.11 35.39 10.63
N LEU A 659 44.08 36.70 10.38
CA LEU A 659 42.86 37.50 10.34
C LEU A 659 41.93 37.10 9.18
N GLU A 660 42.47 36.63 8.06
CA GLU A 660 41.67 36.14 6.92
C GLU A 660 40.95 34.84 7.29
N LEU A 661 41.66 33.89 7.91
CA LEU A 661 41.06 32.67 8.45
C LEU A 661 40.01 32.99 9.50
N LYS A 662 40.28 33.94 10.41
CA LYS A 662 39.31 34.38 11.42
C LYS A 662 38.02 34.91 10.78
N ALA A 663 38.14 35.72 9.72
CA ALA A 663 36.99 36.22 8.98
C ALA A 663 36.16 35.09 8.33
N LYS A 664 36.84 34.10 7.73
CA LYS A 664 36.20 32.91 7.14
C LYS A 664 35.46 32.06 8.18
N ILE A 665 36.10 31.79 9.32
CA ILE A 665 35.50 31.02 10.43
C ILE A 665 34.26 31.72 10.98
N LEU A 666 34.32 33.03 11.23
CA LEU A 666 33.18 33.79 11.76
C LEU A 666 31.97 33.76 10.81
N PHE A 667 32.22 33.85 9.51
CA PHE A 667 31.17 33.73 8.51
C PHE A 667 30.58 32.32 8.42
N ALA A 668 31.43 31.28 8.51
CA ALA A 668 30.98 29.89 8.55
C ALA A 668 30.17 29.57 9.81
N LEU A 669 30.55 30.10 10.98
CA LEU A 669 29.80 29.99 12.24
C LEU A 669 28.43 30.66 12.15
N ALA A 670 28.39 31.88 11.62
CA ALA A 670 27.14 32.60 11.40
C ALA A 670 26.15 31.78 10.57
N LYS A 671 26.65 31.03 9.58
CA LYS A 671 25.82 30.19 8.72
C LYS A 671 25.43 28.87 9.34
N ALA A 672 26.36 28.14 9.96
CA ALA A 672 26.05 26.90 10.65
C ALA A 672 25.06 27.12 11.82
N THR A 673 25.08 28.29 12.47
CA THR A 673 24.14 28.66 13.55
C THR A 673 22.74 28.99 13.02
N GLU A 674 22.62 29.51 11.79
CA GLU A 674 21.32 29.71 11.12
C GLU A 674 20.55 28.39 10.90
N GLU A 675 21.24 27.24 10.93
CA GLU A 675 20.67 25.93 10.61
C GLU A 675 19.82 25.30 11.73
N GLY A 676 19.82 25.86 12.95
CA GLY A 676 19.22 25.24 14.14
C GLY A 676 17.68 25.30 14.28
N ASP A 677 16.98 26.30 13.72
CA ASP A 677 15.52 26.44 13.93
C ASP A 677 14.84 27.32 12.86
N ARG A 678 14.39 26.73 11.73
CA ARG A 678 13.68 27.50 10.66
C ARG A 678 12.38 28.16 11.13
N ASN A 679 11.84 27.77 12.29
CA ASN A 679 10.63 28.35 12.86
C ASN A 679 10.90 29.47 13.86
N LYS A 680 12.18 29.78 14.14
CA LYS A 680 12.59 30.95 14.92
C LYS A 680 13.62 31.75 14.13
N TYR A 681 13.15 32.75 13.40
CA TYR A 681 13.96 33.89 12.98
C TYR A 681 14.38 34.71 14.22
N GLN A 682 15.12 34.12 15.16
CA GLN A 682 15.78 34.87 16.21
C GLN A 682 17.16 35.26 15.68
N HIS A 683 17.23 36.45 15.08
CA HIS A 683 18.48 37.09 14.66
C HIS A 683 19.56 37.15 15.77
N GLY A 684 19.20 36.94 17.04
CA GLY A 684 20.07 37.04 18.22
C GLY A 684 21.36 36.21 18.19
N GLU A 685 21.35 34.97 17.67
CA GLU A 685 22.50 34.06 17.78
C GLU A 685 23.56 34.25 16.67
N ILE A 686 23.16 34.82 15.53
CA ILE A 686 24.06 35.09 14.38
C ILE A 686 24.79 36.43 14.57
N LEU A 687 24.13 37.40 15.22
CA LEU A 687 24.61 38.77 15.39
C LEU A 687 26.01 38.88 16.02
N PRO A 688 26.41 38.07 17.02
CA PRO A 688 27.77 38.13 17.56
C PRO A 688 28.84 37.83 16.50
N TYR A 689 28.62 36.83 15.64
CA TYR A 689 29.57 36.44 14.61
C TYR A 689 29.66 37.49 13.50
N PHE A 690 28.52 38.03 13.05
CA PHE A 690 28.49 39.13 12.09
C PHE A 690 29.10 40.41 12.64
N ARG A 691 28.90 40.72 13.93
CA ARG A 691 29.58 41.85 14.59
C ARG A 691 31.09 41.71 14.53
N SER A 692 31.61 40.58 14.99
CA SER A 692 33.05 40.31 14.97
C SER A 692 33.61 40.25 13.56
N LEU A 693 32.84 39.76 12.57
CA LEU A 693 33.25 39.78 11.16
C LEU A 693 33.33 41.22 10.62
N ASN A 694 32.38 42.08 10.99
CA ASN A 694 32.33 43.47 10.52
C ASN A 694 33.52 44.29 11.01
N GLU A 695 34.06 43.98 12.18
CA GLU A 695 35.27 44.59 12.74
C GLU A 695 36.54 44.26 11.94
N LEU A 696 36.53 43.22 11.10
CA LEU A 696 37.67 42.76 10.29
C LEU A 696 37.74 43.45 8.92
N THR A 697 37.67 44.79 8.89
CA THR A 697 37.60 45.60 7.66
C THR A 697 38.83 45.45 6.73
N GLN A 698 39.96 45.05 7.29
CA GLN A 698 41.24 44.83 6.62
C GLN A 698 41.29 43.53 5.81
N THR A 699 40.32 42.63 5.98
CA THR A 699 40.32 41.33 5.31
C THR A 699 39.61 41.41 3.95
N ALA A 700 40.23 40.83 2.93
CA ALA A 700 39.64 40.64 1.61
C ALA A 700 38.37 39.78 1.71
N PHE A 701 38.37 38.77 2.58
CA PHE A 701 37.20 37.92 2.77
C PHE A 701 35.98 38.71 3.26
N ARG A 702 36.12 39.64 4.22
CA ARG A 702 35.01 40.48 4.69
C ARG A 702 34.43 41.34 3.57
N GLN A 703 35.28 41.96 2.73
CA GLN A 703 34.81 42.77 1.60
C GLN A 703 34.04 41.92 0.58
N GLN A 704 34.51 40.70 0.38
CA GLN A 704 33.85 39.75 -0.49
C GLN A 704 32.52 39.26 0.09
N ALA A 705 32.46 38.95 1.38
CA ALA A 705 31.22 38.59 2.07
C ALA A 705 30.20 39.73 2.00
N LEU A 706 30.64 40.99 2.16
CA LEU A 706 29.78 42.17 2.04
C LEU A 706 29.16 42.32 0.64
N SER A 707 29.94 42.03 -0.42
CA SER A 707 29.43 42.13 -1.81
C SER A 707 28.58 40.93 -2.24
N LYS A 708 28.76 39.76 -1.61
CA LYS A 708 28.15 38.49 -2.06
C LYS A 708 27.13 37.90 -1.09
N CYS A 709 26.93 38.43 0.12
CA CYS A 709 25.96 37.93 1.10
C CYS A 709 24.99 39.06 1.51
N LEU A 710 23.76 39.01 1.01
CA LEU A 710 22.75 40.03 1.27
C LEU A 710 22.49 40.24 2.76
N TYR A 711 22.36 39.15 3.53
CA TYR A 711 22.13 39.22 4.99
C TYR A 711 23.27 39.92 5.76
N PHE A 712 24.51 39.68 5.37
CA PHE A 712 25.65 40.35 6.00
C PHE A 712 25.72 41.81 5.56
N ALA A 713 25.36 42.12 4.30
CA ALA A 713 25.24 43.49 3.82
C ALA A 713 24.15 44.28 4.54
N ASP A 714 22.97 43.68 4.75
CA ASP A 714 21.86 44.29 5.48
C ASP A 714 22.26 44.56 6.94
N TYR A 715 22.92 43.59 7.60
CA TYR A 715 23.48 43.79 8.94
C TYR A 715 24.46 44.98 9.01
N VAL A 716 25.38 45.09 8.05
CA VAL A 716 26.37 46.19 8.01
C VAL A 716 25.72 47.54 7.71
N ASN A 717 24.68 47.55 6.86
CA ASN A 717 23.97 48.76 6.46
C ASN A 717 22.87 49.19 7.46
N GLY A 718 22.55 48.36 8.46
CA GLY A 718 21.55 48.64 9.49
C GLY A 718 20.11 48.54 9.01
N ASN A 719 19.84 47.69 8.01
CA ASN A 719 18.51 47.46 7.42
C ASN A 719 17.75 46.32 8.12
#